data_AF-A0A2S7VY50-F1
#
_entry.id   AF-A0A2S7VY50-F1
#
_cell.length_a   1.000
_cell.length_b   1.000
_cell.length_c   1.000
_cell.angle_alpha   90.00
_cell.angle_beta   90.00
_cell.angle_gamma   90.00
#
_symmetry.space_group_name_H-M   'P 1'
#
loop_
_entity.id
_entity.type
_entity.pdbx_description
1 polymer ?
#
loop_
_entity_poly.entity_id
_entity_poly.type
_entity_poly.pdbx_seq_one_letter_code
_entity_poly.pdbx_strand_id
1 'polypeptide(L)'
;MQSLTTGFVLTRQSRDINGQTEIILWVKTENGPYRLSIIGDKPVFFVRTEQKAQAQQVLTSANITTEWKDLPLKTFQHHVVSACYCQTIRDGFSAVKALSAELIDVFESDIRLADRYLMERFVRGGLVFTGDQRQRSGHIEVTKTKVKPIDYVPTLSVVSLDIECSEKGVLYSIGLHSDADSRVIMVGQAPDGYSDSSALFIEWVENEKALLQSLESWFMAFDPDVIIGWNVIDFDFRLLLHRAEWNKVNLRIGRGRQTPHYRPSSQNPNQGFITVPGRVVMDGIDTLKTATYNFRSWSLESVSQELLGEGKAIHNVHDRMAEINHMFRHDKLSLAKYNLQDCELVTRIFEHTHLLDFAIERCRLTGVELDRVGGSVAAFTNLYMPQLHRAGYIAPNLVSDNWIASPGGYVMDSKPGLYDSVLVLDFKSLYPSIIRSFRIDPMGLVEGLNQEEGKADHQAINGFRGGRFHRTKHFLPKMIEDLWAARDQVKRDGEKAFSQAIKIIMNSFYGVLGSSGCRFFDHRLASSITMRGHEIMKLTRELIEAKGYEVIYGDTDSTFVSLKKAHSQDDANAIGNDLVAYINLWWTEHLRDEYGLTSALEIEYETHYHKFLMPTIRGQETGSKKRYAGLVWRGDKEEIVFKGLETVRTDWTPLAQHFQQSLYQMVFHDQDVDDYVRDYTQRTLAGEFDDLLIYRKRLRRNLADYQKNIPPQVRAARLADEMNLKLGRPRQYQNKGTIEYVFTVSGAEPSEYRQSPIDYNHYIDKQLKPVADGILPFIGKYFDDITAPQLGLF
;
A
#
# COMPACT_ATOMS: atom_id res chain seq x y z
N MET A 1 34.16 30.69 -9.68
CA MET A 1 33.15 30.14 -8.74
C MET A 1 32.47 28.99 -9.45
N GLN A 2 32.53 27.77 -8.91
CA GLN A 2 31.71 26.67 -9.43
C GLN A 2 30.25 26.99 -9.05
N SER A 3 29.34 27.03 -10.03
CA SER A 3 27.92 27.24 -9.74
C SER A 3 27.37 26.04 -8.97
N LEU A 4 26.58 26.35 -7.94
CA LEU A 4 25.77 25.36 -7.22
C LEU A 4 24.43 25.28 -7.94
N THR A 5 24.01 24.07 -8.31
CA THR A 5 22.70 23.83 -8.94
C THR A 5 21.88 22.94 -8.03
N THR A 6 20.60 23.24 -7.86
CA THR A 6 19.65 22.45 -7.07
C THR A 6 18.73 21.66 -7.99
N GLY A 7 18.26 20.51 -7.51
CA GLY A 7 17.27 19.71 -8.23
C GLY A 7 16.82 18.48 -7.48
N PHE A 8 15.99 17.69 -8.14
CA PHE A 8 15.35 16.49 -7.60
C PHE A 8 15.74 15.23 -8.39
N VAL A 9 16.17 14.17 -7.70
CA VAL A 9 16.50 12.89 -8.34
C VAL A 9 15.24 12.23 -8.90
N LEU A 10 15.22 11.99 -10.21
CA LEU A 10 14.18 11.23 -10.91
C LEU A 10 14.53 9.75 -10.97
N THR A 11 15.74 9.43 -11.45
CA THR A 11 16.19 8.04 -11.58
C THR A 11 17.63 7.89 -11.11
N ARG A 12 17.95 6.71 -10.58
CA ARG A 12 19.27 6.35 -10.07
C ARG A 12 19.71 4.99 -10.58
N GLN A 13 20.96 4.89 -11.00
CA GLN A 13 21.55 3.67 -11.57
C GLN A 13 23.01 3.54 -11.15
N SER A 14 23.54 2.33 -11.26
CA SER A 14 24.98 2.08 -11.11
C SER A 14 25.43 1.03 -12.12
N ARG A 15 26.63 1.18 -12.66
CA ARG A 15 27.25 0.24 -13.60
C ARG A 15 28.76 0.24 -13.47
N ASP A 16 29.40 -0.76 -14.07
CA ASP A 16 30.85 -0.80 -14.23
C ASP A 16 31.23 -0.21 -15.61
N ILE A 17 32.27 0.62 -15.64
CA ILE A 17 32.85 1.24 -16.83
C ILE A 17 34.37 1.29 -16.71
N ASN A 18 35.09 0.74 -17.69
CA ASN A 18 36.56 0.79 -17.77
C ASN A 18 37.29 0.36 -16.47
N GLY A 19 36.78 -0.67 -15.79
CA GLY A 19 37.38 -1.16 -14.53
C GLY A 19 37.09 -0.32 -13.29
N GLN A 20 36.17 0.64 -13.39
CA GLN A 20 35.68 1.46 -12.28
C GLN A 20 34.15 1.42 -12.23
N THR A 21 33.58 1.88 -11.12
CA THR A 21 32.14 2.09 -11.00
C THR A 21 31.72 3.46 -11.53
N GLU A 22 30.49 3.55 -12.02
CA GLU A 22 29.79 4.79 -12.32
C GLU A 22 28.40 4.76 -11.68
N ILE A 23 28.11 5.74 -10.83
CA ILE A 23 26.76 6.06 -10.38
C ILE A 23 26.20 7.12 -11.31
N ILE A 24 24.98 6.90 -11.80
CA ILE A 24 24.26 7.82 -12.68
C ILE A 24 23.01 8.28 -11.96
N LEU A 25 22.88 9.58 -11.78
CA LEU A 25 21.67 10.21 -11.25
C LEU A 25 21.10 11.13 -12.33
N TRP A 26 19.84 10.93 -12.69
CA TRP A 26 19.11 11.92 -13.48
C TRP A 26 18.35 12.83 -12.54
N VAL A 27 18.56 14.14 -12.68
CA VAL A 27 18.06 15.16 -11.76
C VAL A 27 17.25 16.18 -12.54
N LYS A 28 16.01 16.44 -12.12
CA LYS A 28 15.20 17.55 -12.61
C LYS A 28 15.62 18.83 -11.91
N THR A 29 15.87 19.88 -12.67
CA THR A 29 16.12 21.24 -12.17
C THR A 29 15.16 22.22 -12.84
N GLU A 30 15.15 23.48 -12.40
CA GLU A 30 14.43 24.57 -13.09
C GLU A 30 14.89 24.76 -14.54
N ASN A 31 16.18 24.47 -14.84
CA ASN A 31 16.77 24.59 -16.16
C ASN A 31 16.65 23.29 -16.99
N GLY A 32 15.78 22.37 -16.59
CA GLY A 32 15.61 21.07 -17.24
C GLY A 32 16.48 19.94 -16.65
N PRO A 33 16.67 18.84 -17.39
CA PRO A 33 17.30 17.63 -16.86
C PRO A 33 18.83 17.68 -16.86
N TYR A 34 19.39 17.15 -15.77
CA TYR A 34 20.82 16.96 -15.58
C TYR A 34 21.14 15.48 -15.41
N ARG A 35 22.21 15.02 -16.06
CA ARG A 35 22.79 13.69 -15.87
C ARG A 35 24.06 13.84 -15.04
N LEU A 36 23.99 13.46 -13.77
CA LEU A 36 25.15 13.46 -12.88
C LEU A 36 25.87 12.12 -12.98
N SER A 37 27.18 12.17 -13.23
CA SER A 37 28.07 11.01 -13.25
C SER A 37 29.04 11.11 -12.07
N ILE A 38 29.05 10.07 -11.22
CA ILE A 38 29.99 9.89 -10.12
C ILE A 38 30.80 8.64 -10.43
N ILE A 39 32.11 8.80 -10.65
CA ILE A 39 33.00 7.70 -11.05
C ILE A 39 33.93 7.35 -9.89
N GLY A 40 34.12 6.05 -9.67
CA GLY A 40 35.13 5.52 -8.75
C GLY A 40 34.66 5.32 -7.31
N ASP A 41 33.38 5.53 -7.00
CA ASP A 41 32.82 5.19 -5.68
C ASP A 41 32.76 3.67 -5.51
N LYS A 42 33.43 3.15 -4.49
CA LYS A 42 33.65 1.71 -4.33
C LYS A 42 32.46 1.03 -3.65
N PRO A 43 31.95 -0.09 -4.19
CA PRO A 43 31.06 -0.98 -3.45
C PRO A 43 31.76 -1.43 -2.17
N VAL A 44 31.01 -1.46 -1.06
CA VAL A 44 31.53 -1.79 0.26
C VAL A 44 30.60 -2.76 0.97
N PHE A 45 31.21 -3.71 1.66
CA PHE A 45 30.55 -4.56 2.64
C PHE A 45 31.45 -4.70 3.87
N PHE A 46 30.90 -5.25 4.95
CA PHE A 46 31.63 -5.43 6.20
C PHE A 46 31.75 -6.90 6.56
N VAL A 47 32.85 -7.26 7.22
CA VAL A 47 33.05 -8.56 7.86
C VAL A 47 33.57 -8.33 9.28
N ARG A 48 33.38 -9.31 10.16
CA ARG A 48 33.99 -9.26 11.50
C ARG A 48 35.50 -9.21 11.37
N THR A 49 36.18 -8.33 12.12
CA THR A 49 37.64 -8.16 12.02
C THR A 49 38.39 -9.46 12.32
N GLU A 50 37.85 -10.33 13.17
CA GLU A 50 38.39 -11.66 13.46
C GLU A 50 38.43 -12.57 12.21
N GLN A 51 37.50 -12.39 11.26
CA GLN A 51 37.43 -13.16 10.01
C GLN A 51 38.17 -12.48 8.85
N LYS A 52 38.74 -11.29 9.06
CA LYS A 52 39.40 -10.49 8.01
C LYS A 52 40.51 -11.25 7.29
N ALA A 53 41.41 -11.90 8.04
CA ALA A 53 42.53 -12.64 7.46
C ALA A 53 42.06 -13.79 6.56
N GLN A 54 41.07 -14.56 7.02
CA GLN A 54 40.46 -15.63 6.22
C GLN A 54 39.76 -15.06 4.98
N ALA A 55 38.99 -13.99 5.13
CA ALA A 55 38.31 -13.33 4.02
C ALA A 55 39.31 -12.83 2.96
N GLN A 56 40.42 -12.22 3.38
CA GLN A 56 41.49 -11.78 2.47
C GLN A 56 42.11 -12.95 1.70
N GLN A 57 42.35 -14.08 2.36
CA GLN A 57 42.85 -15.28 1.70
C GLN A 57 41.87 -15.79 0.65
N VAL A 58 40.58 -15.93 0.98
CA VAL A 58 39.53 -16.39 0.06
C VAL A 58 39.44 -15.49 -1.17
N LEU A 59 39.41 -14.17 -0.98
CA LEU A 59 39.32 -13.23 -2.09
C LEU A 59 40.59 -13.20 -2.96
N THR A 60 41.76 -13.34 -2.35
CA THR A 60 43.03 -13.45 -3.09
C THR A 60 43.05 -14.72 -3.94
N SER A 61 42.64 -15.86 -3.38
CA SER A 61 42.52 -17.13 -4.12
C SER A 61 41.50 -17.07 -5.26
N ALA A 62 40.47 -16.23 -5.12
CA ALA A 62 39.48 -15.96 -6.16
C ALA A 62 39.95 -14.91 -7.20
N ASN A 63 41.18 -14.40 -7.10
CA ASN A 63 41.72 -13.31 -7.92
C ASN A 63 40.91 -12.01 -7.86
N ILE A 64 40.28 -11.71 -6.71
CA ILE A 64 39.47 -10.51 -6.51
C ILE A 64 40.28 -9.47 -5.74
N THR A 65 40.59 -8.35 -6.39
CA THR A 65 41.35 -7.26 -5.76
C THR A 65 40.43 -6.43 -4.86
N THR A 66 40.81 -6.28 -3.59
CA THR A 66 40.03 -5.55 -2.58
C THR A 66 40.91 -4.66 -1.72
N GLU A 67 40.34 -3.55 -1.26
CA GLU A 67 40.95 -2.65 -0.27
C GLU A 67 40.26 -2.85 1.07
N TRP A 68 41.03 -2.89 2.15
CA TRP A 68 40.53 -3.19 3.48
C TRP A 68 40.82 -2.05 4.45
N LYS A 69 39.82 -1.68 5.25
CA LYS A 69 39.97 -0.66 6.29
C LYS A 69 39.28 -1.09 7.57
N ASP A 70 40.00 -1.01 8.69
CA ASP A 70 39.40 -1.18 10.01
C ASP A 70 38.70 0.12 10.38
N LEU A 71 37.42 0.04 10.73
CA LEU A 71 36.58 1.18 11.04
C LEU A 71 36.13 1.13 12.50
N PRO A 72 35.85 2.27 13.14
CA PRO A 72 35.27 2.33 14.48
C PRO A 72 33.77 1.99 14.44
N LEU A 73 33.44 0.86 13.81
CA LEU A 73 32.09 0.33 13.65
C LEU A 73 32.02 -1.06 14.28
N LYS A 74 30.83 -1.44 14.74
CA LYS A 74 30.54 -2.76 15.34
C LYS A 74 29.22 -3.33 14.82
N THR A 75 29.06 -4.64 14.92
CA THR A 75 27.77 -5.31 14.72
C THR A 75 26.83 -5.10 15.93
N PHE A 76 25.58 -5.52 15.80
CA PHE A 76 24.61 -5.51 16.93
C PHE A 76 25.00 -6.47 18.06
N GLN A 77 25.93 -7.40 17.81
CA GLN A 77 26.53 -8.30 18.80
C GLN A 77 27.85 -7.75 19.36
N HIS A 78 28.16 -6.47 19.09
CA HIS A 78 29.37 -5.77 19.56
C HIS A 78 30.70 -6.30 19.00
N HIS A 79 30.69 -7.11 17.94
CA HIS A 79 31.91 -7.47 17.22
C HIS A 79 32.41 -6.28 16.39
N VAL A 80 33.70 -5.96 16.50
CA VAL A 80 34.34 -4.97 15.62
C VAL A 80 34.40 -5.47 14.18
N VAL A 81 34.29 -4.55 13.23
CA VAL A 81 34.23 -4.88 11.80
C VAL A 81 35.30 -4.19 10.97
N SER A 82 35.65 -4.84 9.87
CA SER A 82 36.52 -4.31 8.83
C SER A 82 35.70 -4.14 7.54
N ALA A 83 35.85 -2.99 6.90
CA ALA A 83 35.24 -2.71 5.60
C ALA A 83 36.11 -3.27 4.47
N CYS A 84 35.46 -3.94 3.53
CA CYS A 84 36.05 -4.42 2.29
C CYS A 84 35.48 -3.61 1.13
N TYR A 85 36.35 -2.91 0.40
CA TYR A 85 36.02 -2.10 -0.76
C TYR A 85 36.44 -2.83 -2.04
N CYS A 86 35.50 -2.95 -2.98
CA CYS A 86 35.73 -3.55 -4.28
C CYS A 86 35.92 -2.46 -5.35
N GLN A 87 36.66 -2.76 -6.42
CA GLN A 87 36.89 -1.79 -7.50
C GLN A 87 35.66 -1.64 -8.41
N THR A 88 34.92 -2.73 -8.61
CA THR A 88 33.73 -2.79 -9.46
C THR A 88 32.56 -3.43 -8.74
N ILE A 89 31.35 -3.20 -9.24
CA ILE A 89 30.11 -3.83 -8.77
C ILE A 89 30.18 -5.34 -8.99
N ARG A 90 30.69 -5.79 -10.15
CA ARG A 90 30.92 -7.21 -10.45
C ARG A 90 31.87 -7.86 -9.44
N ASP A 91 32.96 -7.19 -9.06
CA ASP A 91 33.89 -7.70 -8.05
C ASP A 91 33.21 -7.81 -6.69
N GLY A 92 32.38 -6.82 -6.32
CA GLY A 92 31.57 -6.86 -5.11
C GLY A 92 30.66 -8.10 -5.05
N PHE A 93 29.90 -8.35 -6.12
CA PHE A 93 29.06 -9.55 -6.20
C PHE A 93 29.87 -10.85 -6.13
N SER A 94 31.00 -10.91 -6.83
CA SER A 94 31.88 -12.08 -6.86
C SER A 94 32.50 -12.33 -5.48
N ALA A 95 32.91 -11.27 -4.78
CA ALA A 95 33.50 -11.33 -3.45
C ALA A 95 32.50 -11.87 -2.43
N VAL A 96 31.28 -11.31 -2.41
CA VAL A 96 30.21 -11.77 -1.50
C VAL A 96 29.89 -13.24 -1.74
N LYS A 97 29.81 -13.67 -3.01
CA LYS A 97 29.58 -15.08 -3.37
C LYS A 97 30.71 -15.99 -2.87
N ALA A 98 31.97 -15.59 -3.06
CA ALA A 98 33.13 -16.37 -2.62
C ALA A 98 33.19 -16.49 -1.09
N LEU A 99 32.95 -15.39 -0.37
CA LEU A 99 32.94 -15.38 1.10
C LEU A 99 31.78 -16.20 1.67
N SER A 100 30.59 -16.11 1.08
CA SER A 100 29.41 -16.86 1.52
C SER A 100 29.61 -18.38 1.35
N ALA A 101 30.36 -18.81 0.32
CA ALA A 101 30.69 -20.23 0.11
C ALA A 101 31.56 -20.81 1.24
N GLU A 102 32.34 -19.96 1.91
CA GLU A 102 33.20 -20.30 3.04
C GLU A 102 32.55 -19.97 4.41
N LEU A 103 31.23 -19.72 4.43
CA LEU A 103 30.45 -19.39 5.62
C LEU A 103 30.97 -18.15 6.38
N ILE A 104 31.58 -17.21 5.65
CA ILE A 104 31.99 -15.92 6.21
C ILE A 104 30.79 -14.95 6.13
N ASP A 105 30.36 -14.45 7.28
CA ASP A 105 29.26 -13.49 7.34
C ASP A 105 29.67 -12.16 6.70
N VAL A 106 28.89 -11.74 5.71
CA VAL A 106 29.04 -10.46 5.03
C VAL A 106 27.84 -9.59 5.35
N PHE A 107 28.09 -8.35 5.78
CA PHE A 107 27.05 -7.39 6.17
C PHE A 107 26.91 -6.28 5.14
N GLU A 108 25.66 -5.87 4.92
CA GLU A 108 25.26 -4.74 4.06
C GLU A 108 25.68 -4.83 2.58
N SER A 109 26.05 -6.01 2.09
CA SER A 109 26.39 -6.24 0.69
C SER A 109 25.21 -6.09 -0.28
N ASP A 110 23.99 -6.07 0.24
CA ASP A 110 22.76 -5.98 -0.55
C ASP A 110 22.36 -4.52 -0.88
N ILE A 111 23.02 -3.53 -0.27
CA ILE A 111 22.78 -2.12 -0.54
C ILE A 111 23.39 -1.73 -1.88
N ARG A 112 22.55 -1.30 -2.83
CA ARG A 112 23.00 -0.85 -4.15
C ARG A 112 23.89 0.38 -4.02
N LEU A 113 24.89 0.50 -4.89
CA LEU A 113 25.88 1.57 -4.83
C LEU A 113 25.27 2.98 -4.91
N ALA A 114 24.32 3.22 -5.82
CA ALA A 114 23.60 4.48 -5.90
C ALA A 114 22.81 4.80 -4.62
N ASP A 115 22.16 3.79 -4.04
CA ASP A 115 21.36 3.94 -2.82
C ASP A 115 22.28 4.28 -1.65
N ARG A 116 23.41 3.55 -1.49
CA ARG A 116 24.45 3.85 -0.51
C ARG A 116 24.93 5.30 -0.62
N TYR A 117 25.23 5.75 -1.83
CA TYR A 117 25.77 7.08 -2.08
C TYR A 117 24.82 8.19 -1.59
N LEU A 118 23.53 8.06 -1.91
CA LEU A 118 22.49 9.02 -1.52
C LEU A 118 22.17 8.92 -0.02
N MET A 119 21.99 7.70 0.47
CA MET A 119 21.62 7.38 1.86
C MET A 119 22.63 7.94 2.85
N GLU A 120 23.93 7.68 2.69
CA GLU A 120 24.98 8.15 3.63
C GLU A 120 25.12 9.69 3.65
N ARG A 121 24.61 10.36 2.62
CA ARG A 121 24.55 11.83 2.47
C ARG A 121 23.20 12.42 2.88
N PHE A 122 22.28 11.62 3.40
CA PHE A 122 20.92 12.02 3.76
C PHE A 122 20.11 12.64 2.59
N VAL A 123 20.45 12.28 1.35
CA VAL A 123 19.71 12.76 0.16
C VAL A 123 18.41 11.97 0.02
N ARG A 124 17.28 12.67 0.00
CA ARG A 124 15.93 12.10 -0.04
C ARG A 124 15.13 12.61 -1.24
N GLY A 125 15.74 12.62 -2.42
CA GLY A 125 15.20 13.22 -3.63
C GLY A 125 15.85 14.57 -3.95
N GLY A 126 15.62 15.57 -3.11
CA GLY A 126 16.24 16.90 -3.25
C GLY A 126 17.75 16.90 -2.99
N LEU A 127 18.52 17.48 -3.91
CA LEU A 127 19.96 17.67 -3.75
C LEU A 127 20.45 19.00 -4.34
N VAL A 128 21.55 19.49 -3.79
CA VAL A 128 22.41 20.51 -4.42
C VAL A 128 23.67 19.84 -4.94
N PHE A 129 24.10 20.19 -6.15
CA PHE A 129 25.26 19.59 -6.80
C PHE A 129 26.17 20.63 -7.46
N THR A 130 27.40 20.19 -7.69
CA THR A 130 28.40 20.93 -8.46
C THR A 130 29.33 19.96 -9.19
N GLY A 131 30.03 20.42 -10.23
CA GLY A 131 30.93 19.62 -11.04
C GLY A 131 31.24 20.28 -12.38
N ASP A 132 32.00 19.58 -13.21
CA ASP A 132 32.32 20.02 -14.57
C ASP A 132 31.11 19.75 -15.47
N GLN A 133 30.48 20.83 -15.96
CA GLN A 133 29.26 20.78 -16.76
C GLN A 133 29.56 20.76 -18.26
N ARG A 134 28.82 19.95 -19.00
CA ARG A 134 28.87 19.88 -20.46
C ARG A 134 27.46 19.81 -21.03
N GLN A 135 27.10 20.77 -21.88
CA GLN A 135 25.84 20.73 -22.60
C GLN A 135 25.81 19.52 -23.56
N ARG A 136 24.73 18.74 -23.50
CA ARG A 136 24.41 17.68 -24.45
C ARG A 136 23.06 17.97 -25.10
N SER A 137 22.71 17.19 -26.13
CA SER A 137 21.38 17.28 -26.74
C SER A 137 20.33 16.86 -25.69
N GLY A 138 19.47 17.79 -25.31
CA GLY A 138 18.34 17.57 -24.39
C GLY A 138 18.68 17.44 -22.90
N HIS A 139 19.94 17.60 -22.47
CA HIS A 139 20.31 17.59 -21.04
C HIS A 139 21.70 18.18 -20.79
N ILE A 140 22.01 18.46 -19.52
CA ILE A 140 23.36 18.85 -19.09
C ILE A 140 24.03 17.66 -18.40
N GLU A 141 25.22 17.29 -18.87
CA GLU A 141 26.05 16.27 -18.23
C GLU A 141 26.98 16.91 -17.20
N VAL A 142 27.05 16.32 -16.02
CA VAL A 142 27.93 16.78 -14.93
C VAL A 142 28.87 15.66 -14.53
N THR A 143 30.16 15.96 -14.53
CA THR A 143 31.22 15.05 -14.09
C THR A 143 31.97 15.63 -12.90
N LYS A 144 32.76 14.82 -12.20
CA LYS A 144 33.37 15.18 -10.89
C LYS A 144 32.32 15.70 -9.90
N THR A 145 31.14 15.09 -9.96
CA THR A 145 29.95 15.54 -9.25
C THR A 145 30.16 15.41 -7.74
N LYS A 146 29.81 16.47 -7.02
CA LYS A 146 29.62 16.43 -5.56
C LYS A 146 28.19 16.81 -5.25
N VAL A 147 27.57 16.11 -4.30
CA VAL A 147 26.17 16.36 -3.90
C VAL A 147 26.05 16.58 -2.39
N LYS A 148 25.07 17.38 -2.00
CA LYS A 148 24.57 17.53 -0.62
C LYS A 148 23.04 17.49 -0.62
N PRO A 149 22.40 17.07 0.47
CA PRO A 149 20.95 17.09 0.56
C PRO A 149 20.44 18.53 0.62
N ILE A 150 19.26 18.76 0.06
CA ILE A 150 18.49 19.99 0.24
C ILE A 150 17.01 19.61 0.25
N ASP A 151 16.19 20.38 0.94
CA ASP A 151 14.75 20.26 0.78
C ASP A 151 14.34 20.99 -0.51
N TYR A 152 13.81 20.25 -1.47
CA TYR A 152 13.44 20.75 -2.80
C TYR A 152 12.21 20.02 -3.30
N VAL A 153 11.20 20.79 -3.71
CA VAL A 153 9.97 20.28 -4.32
C VAL A 153 10.06 20.52 -5.83
N PRO A 154 10.06 19.47 -6.66
CA PRO A 154 10.13 19.61 -8.10
C PRO A 154 8.75 19.93 -8.71
N THR A 155 8.75 20.68 -9.80
CA THR A 155 7.64 20.67 -10.77
C THR A 155 8.00 19.67 -11.88
N LEU A 156 7.14 18.68 -12.11
CA LEU A 156 7.38 17.58 -13.05
C LEU A 156 6.35 17.62 -14.18
N SER A 157 6.81 17.56 -15.43
CA SER A 157 5.90 17.36 -16.55
C SER A 157 5.45 15.90 -16.62
N VAL A 158 4.17 15.69 -16.92
CA VAL A 158 3.54 14.37 -16.92
C VAL A 158 2.98 14.08 -18.30
N VAL A 159 3.10 12.83 -18.74
CA VAL A 159 2.34 12.29 -19.87
C VAL A 159 1.58 11.04 -19.41
N SER A 160 0.29 10.97 -19.70
CA SER A 160 -0.45 9.71 -19.67
C SER A 160 -0.31 8.99 -21.01
N LEU A 161 0.05 7.72 -20.94
CA LEU A 161 0.25 6.84 -22.10
C LEU A 161 -0.69 5.64 -22.01
N ASP A 162 -1.35 5.35 -23.12
CA ASP A 162 -2.16 4.16 -23.34
C ASP A 162 -1.93 3.59 -24.75
N ILE A 163 -2.06 2.27 -24.90
CA ILE A 163 -1.95 1.60 -26.20
C ILE A 163 -3.20 0.77 -26.50
N GLU A 164 -3.60 0.80 -27.77
CA GLU A 164 -4.63 -0.11 -28.29
C GLU A 164 -3.99 -1.14 -29.22
N CYS A 165 -4.38 -2.40 -29.07
CA CYS A 165 -3.79 -3.51 -29.81
C CYS A 165 -4.80 -4.62 -30.13
N SER A 166 -4.46 -5.45 -31.12
CA SER A 166 -5.23 -6.65 -31.43
C SER A 166 -5.15 -7.70 -30.32
N GLU A 167 -5.97 -8.76 -30.42
CA GLU A 167 -5.93 -9.91 -29.52
C GLU A 167 -4.58 -10.66 -29.51
N LYS A 168 -3.73 -10.42 -30.51
CA LYS A 168 -2.35 -10.95 -30.62
C LYS A 168 -1.28 -9.95 -30.19
N GLY A 169 -1.67 -8.77 -29.72
CA GLY A 169 -0.78 -7.70 -29.29
C GLY A 169 -0.15 -6.88 -30.43
N VAL A 170 -0.72 -6.91 -31.64
CA VAL A 170 -0.26 -6.02 -32.73
C VAL A 170 -0.77 -4.62 -32.45
N LEU A 171 0.11 -3.63 -32.40
CA LEU A 171 -0.26 -2.25 -32.04
C LEU A 171 -1.11 -1.60 -33.13
N TYR A 172 -2.20 -0.97 -32.70
CA TYR A 172 -3.09 -0.17 -33.54
C TYR A 172 -2.85 1.32 -33.35
N SER A 173 -2.76 1.77 -32.09
CA SER A 173 -2.51 3.17 -31.77
C SER A 173 -1.84 3.37 -30.42
N ILE A 174 -1.27 4.56 -30.22
CA ILE A 174 -0.75 5.03 -28.93
C ILE A 174 -1.39 6.38 -28.63
N GLY A 175 -2.07 6.49 -27.49
CA GLY A 175 -2.59 7.72 -26.95
C GLY A 175 -1.55 8.38 -26.04
N LEU A 176 -1.45 9.70 -26.14
CA LEU A 176 -0.56 10.53 -25.33
C LEU A 176 -1.32 11.77 -24.90
N HIS A 177 -1.48 11.96 -23.59
CA HIS A 177 -2.14 13.14 -23.02
C HIS A 177 -1.21 13.84 -22.02
N SER A 178 -0.96 15.12 -22.24
CA SER A 178 -0.15 15.99 -21.39
C SER A 178 -0.56 17.46 -21.59
N ASP A 179 -0.15 18.34 -20.69
CA ASP A 179 -0.36 19.79 -20.81
C ASP A 179 0.24 20.39 -22.09
N ALA A 180 1.37 19.82 -22.55
CA ALA A 180 2.10 20.32 -23.71
C ALA A 180 1.54 19.81 -25.04
N ASP A 181 0.92 18.63 -25.03
CA ASP A 181 0.41 17.96 -26.22
C ASP A 181 -0.55 16.83 -25.87
N SER A 182 -1.60 16.71 -26.66
CA SER A 182 -2.59 15.64 -26.56
C SER A 182 -2.91 15.10 -27.95
N ARG A 183 -2.55 13.84 -28.21
CA ARG A 183 -2.68 13.24 -29.55
C ARG A 183 -2.80 11.72 -29.52
N VAL A 184 -3.18 11.16 -30.66
CA VAL A 184 -3.10 9.72 -30.94
C VAL A 184 -2.21 9.47 -32.14
N ILE A 185 -1.24 8.58 -32.00
CA ILE A 185 -0.46 8.05 -33.13
C ILE A 185 -1.19 6.79 -33.61
N MET A 186 -1.69 6.78 -34.85
CA MET A 186 -2.61 5.75 -35.36
C MET A 186 -2.06 5.07 -36.62
N VAL A 187 -2.01 3.73 -36.63
CA VAL A 187 -1.63 2.97 -37.83
C VAL A 187 -2.74 3.05 -38.88
N GLY A 188 -2.43 3.58 -40.05
CA GLY A 188 -3.34 3.69 -41.19
C GLY A 188 -3.22 5.01 -41.93
N GLN A 189 -4.28 5.34 -42.66
CA GLN A 189 -4.42 6.59 -43.39
C GLN A 189 -5.64 7.34 -42.85
N ALA A 190 -5.59 8.67 -42.97
CA ALA A 190 -6.72 9.52 -42.65
C ALA A 190 -7.95 9.14 -43.50
N PRO A 191 -9.16 9.04 -42.92
CA PRO A 191 -10.39 8.89 -43.68
C PRO A 191 -10.62 10.06 -44.64
N ASP A 192 -11.31 9.80 -45.75
CA ASP A 192 -11.71 10.85 -46.68
C ASP A 192 -12.55 11.93 -45.96
N GLY A 193 -12.14 13.19 -46.09
CA GLY A 193 -12.81 14.33 -45.43
C GLY A 193 -12.38 14.59 -43.98
N TYR A 194 -11.41 13.86 -43.44
CA TYR A 194 -10.78 14.22 -42.17
C TYR A 194 -10.06 15.58 -42.27
N SER A 195 -10.27 16.45 -41.28
CA SER A 195 -9.53 17.70 -41.13
C SER A 195 -9.11 17.87 -39.67
N ASP A 196 -7.91 18.40 -39.44
CA ASP A 196 -7.32 18.64 -38.10
C ASP A 196 -8.07 19.71 -37.27
N SER A 197 -9.26 20.14 -37.70
CA SER A 197 -10.10 21.10 -36.97
C SER A 197 -10.91 20.48 -35.81
N SER A 198 -10.88 19.15 -35.66
CA SER A 198 -11.52 18.47 -34.54
C SER A 198 -10.67 18.54 -33.26
N ALA A 199 -11.28 18.55 -32.08
CA ALA A 199 -10.61 18.55 -30.76
C ALA A 199 -9.68 17.35 -30.49
N LEU A 200 -9.47 16.47 -31.48
CA LEU A 200 -8.66 15.26 -31.44
C LEU A 200 -7.55 15.39 -32.50
N PHE A 201 -6.29 15.46 -32.06
CA PHE A 201 -5.14 15.46 -32.96
C PHE A 201 -4.66 14.03 -33.24
N ILE A 202 -4.63 13.62 -34.51
CA ILE A 202 -4.22 12.26 -34.91
C ILE A 202 -3.02 12.32 -35.85
N GLU A 203 -1.93 11.65 -35.46
CA GLU A 203 -0.77 11.41 -36.30
C GLU A 203 -0.89 10.05 -37.00
N TRP A 204 -1.17 10.08 -38.31
CA TRP A 204 -1.33 8.86 -39.11
C TRP A 204 0.01 8.30 -39.57
N VAL A 205 0.24 7.00 -39.34
CA VAL A 205 1.50 6.31 -39.69
C VAL A 205 1.25 5.03 -40.49
N GLU A 206 2.17 4.69 -41.39
CA GLU A 206 2.00 3.59 -42.35
C GLU A 206 1.91 2.18 -41.72
N ASN A 207 2.62 1.95 -40.62
CA ASN A 207 2.75 0.64 -39.99
C ASN A 207 3.22 0.75 -38.53
N GLU A 208 3.25 -0.39 -37.84
CA GLU A 208 3.66 -0.49 -36.43
C GLU A 208 5.10 -0.01 -36.17
N LYS A 209 6.02 -0.21 -37.13
CA LYS A 209 7.39 0.30 -37.00
C LYS A 209 7.41 1.83 -37.00
N ALA A 210 6.68 2.46 -37.91
CA ALA A 210 6.52 3.91 -37.98
C ALA A 210 5.84 4.46 -36.71
N LEU A 211 4.86 3.74 -36.15
CA LEU A 211 4.23 4.08 -34.87
C LEU A 211 5.26 4.14 -33.72
N LEU A 212 6.14 3.15 -33.59
CA LEU A 212 7.19 3.15 -32.57
C LEU A 212 8.26 4.24 -32.78
N GLN A 213 8.55 4.57 -34.04
CA GLN A 213 9.48 5.66 -34.38
C GLN A 213 8.87 7.05 -34.11
N SER A 214 7.58 7.20 -34.35
CA SER A 214 6.82 8.40 -33.99
C SER A 214 6.77 8.57 -32.47
N LEU A 215 6.53 7.49 -31.71
CA LEU A 215 6.64 7.51 -30.24
C LEU A 215 8.02 8.00 -29.77
N GLU A 216 9.11 7.46 -30.33
CA GLU A 216 10.47 7.94 -30.02
C GLU A 216 10.61 9.44 -30.30
N SER A 217 10.11 9.90 -31.45
CA SER A 217 10.18 11.31 -31.87
C SER A 217 9.39 12.23 -30.93
N TRP A 218 8.21 11.81 -30.50
CA TRP A 218 7.37 12.52 -29.55
C TRP A 218 8.09 12.71 -28.21
N PHE A 219 8.68 11.65 -27.65
CA PHE A 219 9.44 11.73 -26.39
C PHE A 219 10.67 12.63 -26.47
N MET A 220 11.28 12.77 -27.66
CA MET A 220 12.39 13.71 -27.86
C MET A 220 11.92 15.16 -27.98
N ALA A 221 10.71 15.40 -28.49
CA ALA A 221 10.14 16.74 -28.67
C ALA A 221 9.59 17.31 -27.36
N PHE A 222 8.85 16.51 -26.58
CA PHE A 222 8.11 16.98 -25.40
C PHE A 222 8.82 16.71 -24.06
N ASP A 223 9.77 15.77 -24.01
CA ASP A 223 10.62 15.43 -22.86
C ASP A 223 9.92 15.35 -21.47
N PRO A 224 8.86 14.53 -21.30
CA PRO A 224 8.11 14.44 -20.04
C PRO A 224 8.93 13.83 -18.88
N ASP A 225 8.85 14.38 -17.68
CA ASP A 225 9.55 13.85 -16.50
C ASP A 225 8.93 12.54 -15.98
N VAL A 226 7.61 12.43 -16.05
CA VAL A 226 6.82 11.30 -15.52
C VAL A 226 5.92 10.73 -16.61
N ILE A 227 5.86 9.40 -16.67
CA ILE A 227 4.95 8.64 -17.52
C ILE A 227 3.94 7.95 -16.60
N ILE A 228 2.67 8.25 -16.76
CA ILE A 228 1.56 7.61 -16.06
C ILE A 228 0.75 6.76 -17.03
N GLY A 229 -0.03 5.82 -16.50
CA GLY A 229 -0.95 4.98 -17.27
C GLY A 229 -1.64 3.97 -16.36
N TRP A 230 -2.47 3.09 -16.92
CA TRP A 230 -3.24 2.12 -16.16
C TRP A 230 -2.81 0.68 -16.46
N ASN A 231 -2.16 0.01 -15.51
CA ASN A 231 -1.40 -1.23 -15.76
C ASN A 231 -0.21 -1.01 -16.73
N VAL A 232 0.35 0.20 -16.76
CA VAL A 232 1.29 0.70 -17.78
C VAL A 232 2.60 -0.07 -17.84
N ILE A 233 3.05 -0.60 -16.69
CA ILE A 233 4.32 -1.34 -16.61
C ILE A 233 4.15 -2.75 -17.18
N ASP A 234 3.12 -3.47 -16.72
CA ASP A 234 2.92 -4.89 -17.01
C ASP A 234 2.08 -5.14 -18.28
N PHE A 235 1.42 -4.11 -18.81
CA PHE A 235 0.74 -4.15 -20.11
C PHE A 235 1.50 -3.32 -21.15
N ASP A 236 1.38 -1.99 -21.11
CA ASP A 236 1.82 -1.10 -22.17
C ASP A 236 3.30 -1.22 -22.47
N PHE A 237 4.16 -1.00 -21.48
CA PHE A 237 5.60 -1.08 -21.66
C PHE A 237 6.09 -2.48 -21.99
N ARG A 238 5.50 -3.51 -21.39
CA ARG A 238 5.84 -4.89 -21.70
C ARG A 238 5.54 -5.20 -23.17
N LEU A 239 4.39 -4.76 -23.68
CA LEU A 239 4.01 -4.95 -25.07
C LEU A 239 4.84 -4.07 -26.02
N LEU A 240 5.00 -2.77 -25.72
CA LEU A 240 5.81 -1.84 -26.51
C LEU A 240 7.24 -2.35 -26.73
N LEU A 241 7.90 -2.84 -25.66
CA LEU A 241 9.25 -3.38 -25.76
C LEU A 241 9.30 -4.68 -26.58
N HIS A 242 8.31 -5.57 -26.40
CA HIS A 242 8.21 -6.79 -27.19
C HIS A 242 7.98 -6.49 -28.69
N ARG A 243 7.09 -5.55 -29.01
CA ARG A 243 6.80 -5.14 -30.40
C ARG A 243 7.95 -4.34 -31.00
N ALA A 244 8.70 -3.58 -30.21
CA ALA A 244 9.92 -2.93 -30.66
C ALA A 244 10.99 -3.94 -31.06
N GLU A 245 11.21 -4.98 -30.25
CA GLU A 245 12.10 -6.09 -30.60
C GLU A 245 11.64 -6.80 -31.88
N TRP A 246 10.35 -7.14 -31.98
CA TRP A 246 9.75 -7.76 -33.17
C TRP A 246 9.98 -6.95 -34.46
N ASN A 247 9.83 -5.63 -34.38
CA ASN A 247 10.02 -4.70 -35.50
C ASN A 247 11.49 -4.26 -35.69
N LYS A 248 12.43 -4.80 -34.91
CA LYS A 248 13.86 -4.43 -34.93
C LYS A 248 14.09 -2.94 -34.70
N VAL A 249 13.31 -2.34 -33.81
CA VAL A 249 13.42 -0.94 -33.37
C VAL A 249 14.06 -0.88 -32.00
N ASN A 250 15.17 -0.16 -31.87
CA ASN A 250 15.72 0.20 -30.57
C ASN A 250 14.94 1.40 -30.03
N LEU A 251 13.90 1.15 -29.24
CA LEU A 251 13.01 2.19 -28.70
C LEU A 251 13.76 3.09 -27.69
N ARG A 252 14.20 4.27 -28.11
CA ARG A 252 15.10 5.17 -27.34
C ARG A 252 14.36 6.33 -26.66
N ILE A 253 13.31 6.01 -25.91
CA ILE A 253 12.46 6.99 -25.22
C ILE A 253 13.07 7.53 -23.91
N GLY A 254 14.11 6.88 -23.37
CA GLY A 254 14.86 7.39 -22.21
C GLY A 254 15.74 8.58 -22.57
N ARG A 255 15.97 9.48 -21.61
CA ARG A 255 16.83 10.65 -21.79
C ARG A 255 18.24 10.25 -22.19
N GLY A 256 18.88 11.09 -23.00
CA GLY A 256 20.16 10.74 -23.64
C GLY A 256 20.04 9.66 -24.72
N ARG A 257 18.82 9.47 -25.28
CA ARG A 257 18.48 8.44 -26.29
C ARG A 257 18.80 7.02 -25.81
N GLN A 258 18.52 6.76 -24.53
CA GLN A 258 18.72 5.44 -23.91
C GLN A 258 17.44 4.60 -24.02
N THR A 259 17.62 3.28 -24.08
CA THR A 259 16.49 2.33 -24.15
C THR A 259 15.94 2.03 -22.76
N PRO A 260 14.61 1.89 -22.60
CA PRO A 260 14.02 1.35 -21.38
C PRO A 260 14.50 -0.08 -21.11
N HIS A 261 14.45 -0.49 -19.85
CA HIS A 261 14.77 -1.85 -19.43
C HIS A 261 13.67 -2.40 -18.54
N TYR A 262 12.99 -3.45 -19.00
CA TYR A 262 12.02 -4.22 -18.23
C TYR A 262 12.68 -5.45 -17.60
N ARG A 263 12.42 -5.69 -16.32
CA ARG A 263 12.88 -6.86 -15.57
C ARG A 263 11.69 -7.58 -14.93
N PRO A 264 11.44 -8.86 -15.23
CA PRO A 264 10.38 -9.61 -14.57
C PRO A 264 10.68 -9.80 -13.07
N SER A 265 9.63 -9.83 -12.25
CA SER A 265 9.73 -10.16 -10.84
C SER A 265 10.05 -11.65 -10.65
N SER A 266 10.96 -11.96 -9.74
CA SER A 266 11.28 -13.34 -9.37
C SER A 266 10.15 -14.03 -8.59
N GLN A 267 9.24 -13.26 -7.98
CA GLN A 267 8.13 -13.78 -7.17
C GLN A 267 6.85 -13.99 -7.99
N ASN A 268 6.64 -13.17 -9.02
CA ASN A 268 5.43 -13.19 -9.83
C ASN A 268 5.77 -12.90 -11.31
N PRO A 269 5.70 -13.89 -12.21
CA PRO A 269 6.02 -13.71 -13.63
C PRO A 269 5.13 -12.68 -14.35
N ASN A 270 3.95 -12.39 -13.81
CA ASN A 270 3.00 -11.42 -14.37
C ASN A 270 3.26 -9.99 -13.89
N GLN A 271 4.30 -9.76 -13.09
CA GLN A 271 4.71 -8.44 -12.62
C GLN A 271 6.17 -8.19 -12.97
N GLY A 272 6.52 -6.95 -13.28
CA GLY A 272 7.87 -6.53 -13.55
C GLY A 272 8.19 -5.15 -13.02
N PHE A 273 9.43 -4.76 -13.29
CA PHE A 273 9.96 -3.44 -12.99
C PHE A 273 10.51 -2.86 -14.28
N ILE A 274 10.15 -1.62 -14.57
CA ILE A 274 10.72 -0.88 -15.69
C ILE A 274 11.65 0.22 -15.20
N THR A 275 12.71 0.46 -15.94
CA THR A 275 13.54 1.65 -15.80
C THR A 275 13.61 2.37 -17.13
N VAL A 276 13.14 3.61 -17.17
CA VAL A 276 13.29 4.52 -18.31
C VAL A 276 14.32 5.58 -17.90
N PRO A 277 15.56 5.55 -18.40
CA PRO A 277 16.61 6.46 -17.90
C PRO A 277 16.17 7.93 -17.95
N GLY A 278 16.21 8.60 -16.80
CA GLY A 278 15.83 10.01 -16.66
C GLY A 278 14.34 10.32 -16.64
N ARG A 279 13.46 9.30 -16.65
CA ARG A 279 12.00 9.44 -16.51
C ARG A 279 11.46 8.49 -15.47
N VAL A 280 10.42 8.90 -14.77
CA VAL A 280 9.72 8.08 -13.77
C VAL A 280 8.52 7.41 -14.43
N VAL A 281 8.27 6.14 -14.16
CA VAL A 281 7.05 5.45 -14.62
C VAL A 281 6.16 5.13 -13.43
N MET A 282 4.97 5.72 -13.37
CA MET A 282 4.02 5.52 -12.28
C MET A 282 2.77 4.82 -12.78
N ASP A 283 2.60 3.56 -12.37
CA ASP A 283 1.38 2.81 -12.64
C ASP A 283 0.24 3.29 -11.75
N GLY A 284 -0.92 3.63 -12.33
CA GLY A 284 -2.06 4.16 -11.59
C GLY A 284 -2.60 3.21 -10.52
N ILE A 285 -2.70 1.92 -10.83
CA ILE A 285 -3.21 0.90 -9.90
C ILE A 285 -2.26 0.78 -8.69
N ASP A 286 -0.97 0.62 -8.94
CA ASP A 286 0.01 0.40 -7.88
C ASP A 286 0.28 1.67 -7.06
N THR A 287 0.18 2.84 -7.67
CA THR A 287 0.30 4.14 -6.97
C THR A 287 -0.91 4.36 -6.05
N LEU A 288 -2.14 4.10 -6.50
CA LEU A 288 -3.35 4.15 -5.67
C LEU A 288 -3.29 3.19 -4.49
N LYS A 289 -2.88 1.93 -4.71
CA LYS A 289 -2.70 0.94 -3.62
C LYS A 289 -1.67 1.41 -2.60
N THR A 290 -0.56 1.99 -3.08
CA THR A 290 0.48 2.54 -2.22
C THR A 290 -0.03 3.73 -1.39
N ALA A 291 -0.92 4.55 -1.97
CA ALA A 291 -1.66 5.61 -1.28
C ALA A 291 -2.86 5.08 -0.45
N THR A 292 -2.98 3.77 -0.28
CA THR A 292 -4.00 3.06 0.53
C THR A 292 -5.45 3.18 0.04
N TYR A 293 -5.66 3.54 -1.23
CA TYR A 293 -6.98 3.43 -1.85
C TYR A 293 -7.37 1.96 -2.04
N ASN A 294 -8.68 1.70 -2.00
CA ASN A 294 -9.23 0.37 -2.21
C ASN A 294 -10.54 0.47 -2.99
N PHE A 295 -10.64 -0.30 -4.07
CA PHE A 295 -11.79 -0.34 -4.95
C PHE A 295 -12.32 -1.76 -5.08
N ARG A 296 -13.61 -1.91 -5.38
CA ARG A 296 -14.21 -3.22 -5.66
C ARG A 296 -13.56 -3.87 -6.88
N SER A 297 -13.25 -3.07 -7.91
CA SER A 297 -12.53 -3.45 -9.13
C SER A 297 -11.42 -2.43 -9.40
N TRP A 298 -10.30 -2.90 -9.97
CA TRP A 298 -9.18 -2.06 -10.38
C TRP A 298 -9.15 -1.80 -11.90
N SER A 299 -10.26 -2.05 -12.61
CA SER A 299 -10.40 -1.61 -14.00
C SER A 299 -10.51 -0.08 -14.05
N LEU A 300 -9.93 0.54 -15.09
CA LEU A 300 -9.96 2.00 -15.25
C LEU A 300 -11.40 2.53 -15.17
N GLU A 301 -12.31 1.88 -15.88
CA GLU A 301 -13.75 2.18 -15.87
C GLU A 301 -14.38 2.18 -14.47
N SER A 302 -14.09 1.16 -13.65
CA SER A 302 -14.69 1.07 -12.31
C SER A 302 -14.14 2.16 -11.39
N VAL A 303 -12.86 2.49 -11.52
CA VAL A 303 -12.22 3.51 -10.70
C VAL A 303 -12.61 4.90 -11.16
N SER A 304 -12.71 5.15 -12.47
CA SER A 304 -13.20 6.42 -13.02
C SER A 304 -14.66 6.66 -12.66
N GLN A 305 -15.51 5.63 -12.67
CA GLN A 305 -16.90 5.77 -12.28
C GLN A 305 -17.03 6.10 -10.78
N GLU A 306 -16.23 5.45 -9.92
CA GLU A 306 -16.26 5.66 -8.48
C GLU A 306 -15.69 7.02 -8.07
N LEU A 307 -14.61 7.48 -8.72
CA LEU A 307 -13.93 8.73 -8.36
C LEU A 307 -14.45 9.96 -9.12
N LEU A 308 -14.78 9.80 -10.41
CA LEU A 308 -15.10 10.92 -11.32
C LEU A 308 -16.58 10.91 -11.76
N GLY A 309 -17.33 9.84 -11.51
CA GLY A 309 -18.71 9.67 -11.99
C GLY A 309 -18.81 9.34 -13.50
N GLU A 310 -17.70 8.96 -14.13
CA GLU A 310 -17.61 8.72 -15.59
C GLU A 310 -17.30 7.27 -15.93
N GLY A 311 -18.06 6.72 -16.88
CA GLY A 311 -17.95 5.34 -17.38
C GLY A 311 -19.26 4.87 -18.02
N LYS A 312 -19.19 4.02 -19.05
CA LYS A 312 -20.36 3.28 -19.54
C LYS A 312 -20.38 1.93 -18.84
N ALA A 313 -21.52 1.48 -18.30
CA ALA A 313 -21.66 0.11 -17.80
C ALA A 313 -21.61 -0.91 -18.95
N ILE A 314 -20.41 -1.36 -19.34
CA ILE A 314 -20.26 -2.48 -20.29
C ILE A 314 -19.61 -3.64 -19.55
N HIS A 315 -20.39 -4.71 -19.34
CA HIS A 315 -20.02 -5.78 -18.40
C HIS A 315 -19.13 -6.90 -18.99
N ASN A 316 -18.75 -6.88 -20.28
CA ASN A 316 -18.00 -7.99 -20.90
C ASN A 316 -16.72 -7.58 -21.65
N VAL A 317 -15.59 -8.17 -21.25
CA VAL A 317 -14.25 -7.98 -21.85
C VAL A 317 -14.18 -8.49 -23.30
N HIS A 318 -14.92 -9.55 -23.63
CA HIS A 318 -14.92 -10.12 -24.98
C HIS A 318 -15.58 -9.18 -25.98
N ASP A 319 -16.65 -8.50 -25.55
CA ASP A 319 -17.34 -7.51 -26.36
C ASP A 319 -16.42 -6.30 -26.61
N ARG A 320 -15.62 -5.88 -25.60
CA ARG A 320 -14.63 -4.79 -25.73
C ARG A 320 -13.56 -5.10 -26.79
N MET A 321 -12.96 -6.30 -26.79
CA MET A 321 -11.93 -6.65 -27.79
C MET A 321 -12.49 -6.75 -29.21
N ALA A 322 -13.71 -7.28 -29.36
CA ALA A 322 -14.39 -7.29 -30.65
C ALA A 322 -14.70 -5.87 -31.15
N GLU A 323 -15.12 -4.98 -30.24
CA GLU A 323 -15.38 -3.57 -30.52
C GLU A 323 -14.10 -2.81 -30.92
N ILE A 324 -12.99 -2.97 -30.19
CA ILE A 324 -11.68 -2.39 -30.54
C ILE A 324 -11.24 -2.83 -31.94
N ASN A 325 -11.34 -4.12 -32.24
CA ASN A 325 -11.01 -4.66 -33.56
C ASN A 325 -11.95 -4.12 -34.66
N HIS A 326 -13.23 -3.95 -34.36
CA HIS A 326 -14.20 -3.36 -35.28
C HIS A 326 -13.88 -1.88 -35.54
N MET A 327 -13.66 -1.09 -34.48
CA MET A 327 -13.28 0.32 -34.59
C MET A 327 -11.97 0.48 -35.38
N PHE A 328 -10.94 -0.33 -35.11
CA PHE A 328 -9.70 -0.23 -35.90
C PHE A 328 -9.92 -0.48 -37.40
N ARG A 329 -10.82 -1.40 -37.78
CA ARG A 329 -11.07 -1.74 -39.18
C ARG A 329 -12.01 -0.78 -39.89
N HIS A 330 -13.00 -0.25 -39.18
CA HIS A 330 -14.13 0.46 -39.78
C HIS A 330 -14.31 1.90 -39.29
N ASP A 331 -13.78 2.24 -38.11
CA ASP A 331 -13.94 3.56 -37.48
C ASP A 331 -12.76 3.94 -36.58
N LYS A 332 -11.61 4.22 -37.20
CA LYS A 332 -10.38 4.58 -36.49
C LYS A 332 -10.50 5.90 -35.72
N LEU A 333 -11.43 6.78 -36.11
CA LEU A 333 -11.67 8.03 -35.40
C LEU A 333 -12.29 7.75 -34.03
N SER A 334 -13.26 6.84 -33.94
CA SER A 334 -13.81 6.40 -32.65
C SER A 334 -12.76 5.67 -31.81
N LEU A 335 -11.90 4.84 -32.40
CA LEU A 335 -10.79 4.22 -31.66
C LEU A 335 -9.81 5.27 -31.11
N ALA A 336 -9.47 6.30 -31.89
CA ALA A 336 -8.58 7.36 -31.42
C ALA A 336 -9.22 8.18 -30.28
N LYS A 337 -10.52 8.51 -30.37
CA LYS A 337 -11.23 9.13 -29.25
C LYS A 337 -11.19 8.26 -28.00
N TYR A 338 -11.42 6.97 -28.17
CA TYR A 338 -11.42 5.99 -27.09
C TYR A 338 -10.06 5.92 -26.38
N ASN A 339 -8.98 5.74 -27.14
CA ASN A 339 -7.61 5.68 -26.62
C ASN A 339 -7.21 6.98 -25.89
N LEU A 340 -7.49 8.14 -26.48
CA LEU A 340 -7.18 9.42 -25.82
C LEU A 340 -8.02 9.63 -24.55
N GLN A 341 -9.29 9.22 -24.55
CA GLN A 341 -10.15 9.28 -23.37
C GLN A 341 -9.57 8.46 -22.21
N ASP A 342 -9.04 7.26 -22.45
CA ASP A 342 -8.41 6.45 -21.40
C ASP A 342 -7.18 7.18 -20.81
N CYS A 343 -6.39 7.87 -21.64
CA CYS A 343 -5.29 8.73 -21.16
C CYS A 343 -5.76 9.91 -20.31
N GLU A 344 -6.83 10.58 -20.73
CA GLU A 344 -7.43 11.72 -20.00
C GLU A 344 -8.00 11.28 -18.65
N LEU A 345 -8.67 10.12 -18.60
CA LEU A 345 -9.22 9.56 -17.36
C LEU A 345 -8.11 9.25 -16.35
N VAL A 346 -7.00 8.65 -16.78
CA VAL A 346 -5.85 8.39 -15.89
C VAL A 346 -5.29 9.70 -15.34
N THR A 347 -5.11 10.71 -16.19
CA THR A 347 -4.61 12.04 -15.76
C THR A 347 -5.51 12.65 -14.70
N ARG A 348 -6.82 12.66 -14.93
CA ARG A 348 -7.82 13.20 -14.00
C ARG A 348 -7.93 12.40 -12.71
N ILE A 349 -7.72 11.07 -12.75
CA ILE A 349 -7.62 10.26 -11.53
C ILE A 349 -6.40 10.71 -10.70
N PHE A 350 -5.24 10.87 -11.33
CA PHE A 350 -4.02 11.33 -10.64
C PHE A 350 -4.20 12.71 -10.01
N GLU A 351 -4.85 13.64 -10.71
CA GLU A 351 -5.19 14.98 -10.21
C GLU A 351 -6.17 14.91 -9.04
N HIS A 352 -7.30 14.21 -9.20
CA HIS A 352 -8.34 14.09 -8.19
C HIS A 352 -7.82 13.46 -6.88
N THR A 353 -6.86 12.54 -7.00
CA THR A 353 -6.28 11.82 -5.85
C THR A 353 -4.91 12.34 -5.41
N HIS A 354 -4.39 13.39 -6.06
CA HIS A 354 -3.08 14.00 -5.76
C HIS A 354 -1.91 12.99 -5.70
N LEU A 355 -1.89 12.01 -6.60
CA LEU A 355 -0.94 10.88 -6.49
C LEU A 355 0.50 11.26 -6.77
N LEU A 356 0.72 12.20 -7.69
CA LEU A 356 2.07 12.69 -7.99
C LEU A 356 2.65 13.43 -6.77
N ASP A 357 1.85 14.32 -6.17
CA ASP A 357 2.22 15.05 -4.96
C ASP A 357 2.53 14.08 -3.82
N PHE A 358 1.65 13.09 -3.59
CA PHE A 358 1.87 12.02 -2.62
C PHE A 358 3.21 11.29 -2.84
N ALA A 359 3.55 10.96 -4.09
CA ALA A 359 4.79 10.26 -4.40
C ALA A 359 6.03 11.14 -4.16
N ILE A 360 5.96 12.42 -4.55
CA ILE A 360 7.01 13.42 -4.29
C ILE A 360 7.26 13.55 -2.80
N GLU A 361 6.21 13.71 -2.00
CA GLU A 361 6.32 13.87 -0.55
C GLU A 361 6.86 12.62 0.14
N ARG A 362 6.39 11.44 -0.29
CA ARG A 362 6.92 10.17 0.22
C ARG A 362 8.42 10.04 -0.07
N CYS A 363 8.87 10.45 -1.25
CA CYS A 363 10.30 10.49 -1.59
C CYS A 363 11.05 11.49 -0.70
N ARG A 364 10.56 12.74 -0.56
CA ARG A 364 11.16 13.78 0.31
C ARG A 364 11.33 13.34 1.76
N LEU A 365 10.34 12.62 2.29
CA LEU A 365 10.37 12.13 3.67
C LEU A 365 11.35 10.98 3.87
N THR A 366 11.46 10.06 2.90
CA THR A 366 12.07 8.73 3.13
C THR A 366 13.27 8.41 2.25
N GLY A 367 13.45 9.08 1.11
CA GLY A 367 14.47 8.83 0.10
C GLY A 367 14.31 7.58 -0.76
N VAL A 368 13.12 6.95 -0.73
CA VAL A 368 12.74 5.92 -1.69
C VAL A 368 12.38 6.55 -3.04
N GLU A 369 12.52 5.79 -4.12
CA GLU A 369 12.19 6.25 -5.48
C GLU A 369 10.70 6.61 -5.62
N LEU A 370 10.39 7.59 -6.49
CA LEU A 370 9.03 8.05 -6.76
C LEU A 370 8.10 6.91 -7.19
N ASP A 371 8.60 6.05 -8.07
CA ASP A 371 7.92 4.88 -8.66
C ASP A 371 7.99 3.62 -7.81
N ARG A 372 8.57 3.68 -6.59
CA ARG A 372 8.68 2.49 -5.75
C ARG A 372 7.32 2.08 -5.20
N VAL A 373 6.84 0.90 -5.61
CA VAL A 373 5.63 0.29 -5.04
C VAL A 373 5.89 -0.20 -3.62
N GLY A 374 5.01 0.17 -2.68
CA GLY A 374 5.18 -0.15 -1.26
C GLY A 374 6.47 0.47 -0.69
N GLY A 375 7.37 -0.37 -0.18
CA GLY A 375 8.73 0.07 0.17
C GLY A 375 8.94 0.51 1.62
N SER A 376 8.03 0.23 2.55
CA SER A 376 8.17 0.62 3.97
C SER A 376 9.48 0.17 4.61
N VAL A 377 9.93 -1.07 4.35
CA VAL A 377 11.24 -1.56 4.83
C VAL A 377 12.39 -0.75 4.24
N ALA A 378 12.32 -0.42 2.96
CA ALA A 378 13.35 0.37 2.29
C ALA A 378 13.37 1.81 2.82
N ALA A 379 12.20 2.41 3.06
CA ALA A 379 12.04 3.71 3.69
C ALA A 379 12.69 3.75 5.08
N PHE A 380 12.34 2.78 5.94
CA PHE A 380 12.94 2.66 7.27
C PHE A 380 14.46 2.48 7.20
N THR A 381 14.93 1.58 6.33
CA THR A 381 16.35 1.30 6.14
C THR A 381 17.12 2.56 5.71
N ASN A 382 16.59 3.29 4.73
CA ASN A 382 17.22 4.50 4.19
C ASN A 382 17.31 5.63 5.22
N LEU A 383 16.36 5.73 6.13
CA LEU A 383 16.36 6.73 7.21
C LEU A 383 17.22 6.32 8.40
N TYR A 384 17.24 5.03 8.74
CA TYR A 384 17.86 4.53 9.96
C TYR A 384 19.37 4.30 9.81
N MET A 385 19.81 3.72 8.69
CA MET A 385 21.22 3.31 8.51
C MET A 385 22.25 4.45 8.63
N PRO A 386 22.06 5.63 8.01
CA PRO A 386 23.01 6.74 8.16
C PRO A 386 23.22 7.16 9.61
N GLN A 387 22.15 7.12 10.41
CA GLN A 387 22.21 7.47 11.83
C GLN A 387 22.93 6.37 12.61
N LEU A 388 22.61 5.11 12.31
CA LEU A 388 23.25 3.94 12.90
C LEU A 388 24.76 3.92 12.68
N HIS A 389 25.21 4.24 11.45
CA HIS A 389 26.62 4.33 11.10
C HIS A 389 27.36 5.40 11.90
N ARG A 390 26.73 6.56 12.09
CA ARG A 390 27.28 7.64 12.91
C ARG A 390 27.33 7.29 14.39
N ALA A 391 26.45 6.40 14.85
CA ALA A 391 26.48 5.83 16.20
C ALA A 391 27.50 4.69 16.37
N GLY A 392 28.28 4.36 15.34
CA GLY A 392 29.31 3.33 15.43
C GLY A 392 28.80 1.92 15.16
N TYR A 393 27.63 1.75 14.53
CA TYR A 393 27.05 0.44 14.24
C TYR A 393 26.84 0.22 12.75
N ILE A 394 26.98 -1.02 12.29
CA ILE A 394 26.48 -1.47 10.99
C ILE A 394 25.12 -2.18 11.15
N ALA A 395 24.34 -2.22 10.09
CA ALA A 395 23.07 -2.91 10.06
C ALA A 395 23.26 -4.45 10.05
N PRO A 396 22.39 -5.19 10.76
CA PRO A 396 22.37 -6.65 10.71
C PRO A 396 21.91 -7.18 9.34
N ASN A 397 22.11 -8.47 9.11
CA ASN A 397 21.54 -9.20 7.98
C ASN A 397 20.10 -9.64 8.28
N LEU A 398 19.36 -10.04 7.24
CA LEU A 398 18.05 -10.67 7.40
C LEU A 398 18.20 -12.02 8.11
N VAL A 399 17.38 -12.26 9.14
CA VAL A 399 17.36 -13.53 9.87
C VAL A 399 16.52 -14.53 9.07
N SER A 400 17.11 -15.67 8.69
CA SER A 400 16.45 -16.59 7.74
C SER A 400 15.39 -17.50 8.36
N ASP A 401 15.48 -17.89 9.65
CA ASP A 401 14.57 -18.90 10.23
C ASP A 401 14.36 -18.76 11.75
N ASN A 402 13.33 -19.44 12.28
CA ASN A 402 12.99 -19.59 13.72
C ASN A 402 12.67 -18.31 14.50
N TRP A 403 11.98 -17.35 13.87
CA TRP A 403 11.49 -16.18 14.58
C TRP A 403 10.29 -16.50 15.48
N ILE A 404 10.28 -15.89 16.66
CA ILE A 404 9.17 -16.01 17.61
C ILE A 404 8.09 -15.02 17.20
N ALA A 405 6.86 -15.51 16.99
CA ALA A 405 5.74 -14.65 16.67
C ALA A 405 5.45 -13.68 17.83
N SER A 406 5.33 -12.39 17.49
CA SER A 406 4.86 -11.37 18.43
C SER A 406 3.34 -11.36 18.43
N PRO A 407 2.68 -11.16 19.60
CA PRO A 407 1.24 -11.06 19.64
C PRO A 407 0.78 -9.81 18.86
N GLY A 408 -0.42 -9.88 18.27
CA GLY A 408 -1.07 -8.73 17.64
C GLY A 408 -1.66 -7.75 18.67
N GLY A 409 -2.55 -6.86 18.25
CA GLY A 409 -3.30 -5.98 19.15
C GLY A 409 -4.18 -6.74 20.15
N TYR A 410 -4.41 -6.15 21.32
CA TYR A 410 -5.32 -6.72 22.32
C TYR A 410 -6.76 -6.52 21.87
N VAL A 411 -7.57 -7.58 21.90
CA VAL A 411 -9.01 -7.46 21.63
C VAL A 411 -9.75 -8.03 22.83
N MET A 412 -10.41 -7.14 23.57
CA MET A 412 -11.20 -7.49 24.74
C MET A 412 -12.36 -8.41 24.33
N ASP A 413 -12.76 -9.30 25.24
CA ASP A 413 -14.04 -9.96 25.10
C ASP A 413 -15.15 -8.91 25.21
N SER A 414 -16.12 -9.00 24.32
CA SER A 414 -17.22 -8.05 24.27
C SER A 414 -18.39 -8.54 25.11
N LYS A 415 -19.17 -7.59 25.66
CA LYS A 415 -20.46 -7.84 26.27
C LYS A 415 -21.54 -7.64 25.20
N PRO A 416 -22.13 -8.72 24.65
CA PRO A 416 -23.16 -8.58 23.63
C PRO A 416 -24.42 -7.94 24.22
N GLY A 417 -25.11 -7.15 23.41
CA GLY A 417 -26.29 -6.40 23.84
C GLY A 417 -26.68 -5.31 22.85
N LEU A 418 -27.92 -4.85 22.99
CA LEU A 418 -28.41 -3.62 22.41
C LEU A 418 -28.37 -2.56 23.51
N TYR A 419 -27.59 -1.50 23.28
CA TYR A 419 -27.29 -0.44 24.22
C TYR A 419 -27.84 0.90 23.71
N ASP A 420 -28.13 1.80 24.64
CA ASP A 420 -28.36 3.22 24.33
C ASP A 420 -27.00 3.92 24.14
N SER A 421 -26.63 4.85 25.04
CA SER A 421 -25.41 5.64 24.92
C SER A 421 -24.13 4.84 25.20
N VAL A 422 -23.28 4.75 24.18
CA VAL A 422 -21.93 4.17 24.23
C VAL A 422 -20.91 5.17 23.72
N LEU A 423 -19.89 5.46 24.53
CA LEU A 423 -18.75 6.29 24.15
C LEU A 423 -17.62 5.44 23.60
N VAL A 424 -16.90 5.96 22.61
CA VAL A 424 -15.65 5.39 22.11
C VAL A 424 -14.51 6.34 22.47
N LEU A 425 -13.58 5.82 23.28
CA LEU A 425 -12.33 6.49 23.59
C LEU A 425 -11.19 5.76 22.87
N ASP A 426 -10.38 6.46 22.09
CA ASP A 426 -9.37 5.87 21.21
C ASP A 426 -7.99 6.51 21.42
N PHE A 427 -6.95 5.70 21.52
CA PHE A 427 -5.58 6.21 21.63
C PHE A 427 -5.06 6.70 20.28
N LYS A 428 -4.76 7.99 20.21
CA LYS A 428 -4.15 8.62 19.05
C LYS A 428 -2.81 7.99 18.73
N SER A 429 -2.78 7.19 17.65
CA SER A 429 -1.58 6.50 17.18
C SER A 429 -0.85 5.74 18.30
N LEU A 430 -1.55 4.82 18.97
CA LEU A 430 -1.07 4.09 20.15
C LEU A 430 0.34 3.51 20.00
N TYR A 431 0.64 2.82 18.90
CA TYR A 431 1.95 2.20 18.72
C TYR A 431 3.08 3.23 18.54
N PRO A 432 2.94 4.26 17.68
CA PRO A 432 3.84 5.41 17.68
C PRO A 432 4.04 6.08 19.05
N SER A 433 2.99 6.27 19.84
CA SER A 433 3.10 6.87 21.17
C SER A 433 3.79 5.96 22.18
N ILE A 434 3.60 4.64 22.11
CA ILE A 434 4.36 3.65 22.90
C ILE A 434 5.85 3.71 22.52
N ILE A 435 6.17 3.72 21.23
CA ILE A 435 7.56 3.82 20.77
C ILE A 435 8.23 5.08 21.33
N ARG A 436 7.52 6.23 21.28
CA ARG A 436 8.01 7.49 21.82
C ARG A 436 8.17 7.47 23.34
N SER A 437 7.18 6.96 24.06
CA SER A 437 7.16 6.95 25.54
C SER A 437 8.22 6.00 26.11
N PHE A 438 8.28 4.77 25.59
CA PHE A 438 9.14 3.70 26.10
C PHE A 438 10.47 3.55 25.33
N ARG A 439 10.77 4.50 24.44
CA ARG A 439 12.04 4.62 23.69
C ARG A 439 12.42 3.35 22.90
N ILE A 440 11.42 2.70 22.31
CA ILE A 440 11.62 1.45 21.56
C ILE A 440 12.40 1.75 20.27
N ASP A 441 13.55 1.11 20.11
CA ASP A 441 14.48 1.40 19.02
C ASP A 441 15.45 0.23 18.80
N PRO A 442 15.80 -0.13 17.55
CA PRO A 442 16.76 -1.22 17.28
C PRO A 442 18.12 -1.06 17.97
N MET A 443 18.76 0.11 17.87
CA MET A 443 20.04 0.37 18.53
C MET A 443 19.86 0.56 20.04
N GLY A 444 18.77 1.21 20.46
CA GLY A 444 18.39 1.35 21.85
C GLY A 444 18.21 0.01 22.56
N LEU A 445 17.71 -1.02 21.86
CA LEU A 445 17.67 -2.39 22.36
C LEU A 445 19.08 -2.95 22.57
N VAL A 446 19.97 -2.83 21.58
CA VAL A 446 21.34 -3.34 21.65
C VAL A 446 22.11 -2.72 22.81
N GLU A 447 22.05 -1.39 22.93
CA GLU A 447 22.73 -0.66 24.01
C GLU A 447 22.07 -0.93 25.38
N GLY A 448 20.74 -1.04 25.44
CA GLY A 448 19.98 -1.28 26.67
C GLY A 448 20.18 -2.68 27.26
N LEU A 449 20.46 -3.70 26.44
CA LEU A 449 20.76 -5.05 26.92
C LEU A 449 22.05 -5.14 27.76
N ASN A 450 22.92 -4.13 27.71
CA ASN A 450 24.14 -4.05 28.51
C ASN A 450 23.95 -3.28 29.82
N GLN A 451 22.72 -2.83 30.14
CA GLN A 451 22.40 -2.05 31.33
C GLN A 451 21.42 -2.79 32.23
N GLU A 452 21.52 -2.58 33.54
CA GLU A 452 20.50 -3.02 34.48
C GLU A 452 19.21 -2.19 34.31
N GLU A 453 18.07 -2.77 34.69
CA GLU A 453 16.78 -2.09 34.62
C GLU A 453 16.63 -1.08 35.77
N GLY A 454 16.01 0.06 35.48
CA GLY A 454 15.69 1.04 36.51
C GLY A 454 15.46 2.44 35.95
N LYS A 455 15.38 3.43 36.85
CA LYS A 455 14.92 4.80 36.54
C LYS A 455 16.07 5.78 36.25
N ALA A 456 17.30 5.46 36.67
CA ALA A 456 18.44 6.33 36.48
C ALA A 456 18.91 6.36 35.01
N ASP A 457 19.62 7.43 34.61
CA ASP A 457 20.06 7.63 33.21
C ASP A 457 20.96 6.52 32.65
N HIS A 458 21.70 5.81 33.52
CA HIS A 458 22.57 4.70 33.17
C HIS A 458 21.87 3.33 33.19
N GLN A 459 20.57 3.31 33.50
CA GLN A 459 19.74 2.12 33.55
C GLN A 459 18.80 2.05 32.35
N ALA A 460 18.44 0.84 31.94
CA ALA A 460 17.55 0.60 30.82
C ALA A 460 16.07 0.64 31.21
N ILE A 461 15.24 1.01 30.24
CA ILE A 461 13.78 0.92 30.29
C ILE A 461 13.41 -0.54 30.01
N ASN A 462 12.64 -1.15 30.90
CA ASN A 462 12.17 -2.52 30.70
C ASN A 462 11.09 -2.59 29.61
N GLY A 463 11.27 -3.53 28.68
CA GLY A 463 10.33 -3.91 27.65
C GLY A 463 9.67 -5.25 27.95
N PHE A 464 9.41 -6.03 26.91
CA PHE A 464 8.84 -7.37 27.01
C PHE A 464 9.75 -8.40 26.36
N ARG A 465 9.60 -9.67 26.79
CA ARG A 465 10.40 -10.82 26.33
C ARG A 465 11.92 -10.58 26.46
N GLY A 466 12.33 -9.93 27.55
CA GLY A 466 13.73 -9.59 27.81
C GLY A 466 14.27 -8.42 26.98
N GLY A 467 13.40 -7.67 26.29
CA GLY A 467 13.77 -6.39 25.69
C GLY A 467 14.09 -5.35 26.76
N ARG A 468 15.23 -4.66 26.60
CA ARG A 468 15.66 -3.54 27.46
C ARG A 468 16.14 -2.40 26.55
N PHE A 469 15.63 -1.20 26.77
CA PHE A 469 15.87 -0.07 25.87
C PHE A 469 16.66 1.04 26.56
N HIS A 470 17.69 1.52 25.88
CA HIS A 470 18.52 2.62 26.36
C HIS A 470 17.72 3.93 26.42
N ARG A 471 17.88 4.73 27.49
CA ARG A 471 17.12 5.98 27.70
C ARG A 471 17.44 7.11 26.72
N THR A 472 18.70 7.23 26.30
CA THR A 472 19.19 8.34 25.42
C THR A 472 19.76 7.92 24.06
N LYS A 473 20.18 6.66 23.86
CA LYS A 473 20.74 6.16 22.59
C LYS A 473 19.65 5.50 21.75
N HIS A 474 18.87 6.30 21.04
CA HIS A 474 17.81 5.84 20.15
C HIS A 474 17.56 6.85 19.04
N PHE A 475 16.99 6.40 17.91
CA PHE A 475 16.64 7.28 16.79
C PHE A 475 15.15 7.21 16.45
N LEU A 476 14.56 6.03 16.55
CA LEU A 476 13.17 5.81 16.15
C LEU A 476 12.16 6.70 16.88
N PRO A 477 12.25 6.90 18.21
CA PRO A 477 11.36 7.82 18.91
C PRO A 477 11.39 9.24 18.32
N LYS A 478 12.59 9.74 17.99
CA LYS A 478 12.76 11.09 17.43
C LYS A 478 12.24 11.17 16.00
N MET A 479 12.53 10.16 15.16
CA MET A 479 11.99 10.12 13.80
C MET A 479 10.46 10.13 13.76
N ILE A 480 9.80 9.39 14.66
CA ILE A 480 8.33 9.39 14.77
C ILE A 480 7.82 10.75 15.25
N GLU A 481 8.48 11.37 16.22
CA GLU A 481 8.13 12.71 16.69
C GLU A 481 8.24 13.75 15.58
N ASP A 482 9.31 13.74 14.80
CA ASP A 482 9.53 14.70 13.70
C ASP A 482 8.49 14.52 12.60
N LEU A 483 8.16 13.27 12.24
CA LEU A 483 7.07 12.97 11.31
C LEU A 483 5.72 13.45 11.85
N TRP A 484 5.45 13.23 13.14
CA TRP A 484 4.20 13.67 13.76
C TRP A 484 4.07 15.20 13.72
N ALA A 485 5.11 15.93 14.15
CA ALA A 485 5.13 17.38 14.13
C ALA A 485 4.95 17.94 12.71
N ALA A 486 5.62 17.32 11.72
CA ALA A 486 5.43 17.66 10.32
C ALA A 486 3.97 17.45 9.88
N ARG A 487 3.35 16.32 10.27
CA ARG A 487 1.95 16.03 9.91
C ARG A 487 0.98 17.05 10.50
N ASP A 488 1.17 17.46 11.75
CA ASP A 488 0.29 18.42 12.40
C ASP A 488 0.41 19.81 11.74
N GLN A 489 1.63 20.22 11.35
CA GLN A 489 1.84 21.45 10.59
C GLN A 489 1.15 21.38 9.22
N VAL A 490 1.40 20.32 8.47
CA VAL A 490 0.84 20.08 7.12
C VAL A 490 -0.69 20.03 7.12
N LYS A 491 -1.30 19.48 8.18
CA LYS A 491 -2.75 19.51 8.36
C LYS A 491 -3.29 20.92 8.54
N ARG A 492 -2.57 21.80 9.26
CA ARG A 492 -2.95 23.21 9.43
C ARG A 492 -2.82 23.97 8.11
N ASP A 493 -1.82 23.62 7.30
CA ASP A 493 -1.56 24.22 6.00
C ASP A 493 -2.50 23.71 4.90
N GLY A 494 -3.35 22.71 5.19
CA GLY A 494 -4.36 22.18 4.26
C GLY A 494 -3.82 21.19 3.21
N GLU A 495 -2.57 20.76 3.33
CA GLU A 495 -1.88 19.89 2.38
C GLU A 495 -2.24 18.41 2.60
N LYS A 496 -3.40 17.99 2.07
CA LYS A 496 -3.97 16.66 2.30
C LYS A 496 -3.05 15.50 1.88
N ALA A 497 -2.44 15.60 0.69
CA ALA A 497 -1.57 14.55 0.13
C ALA A 497 -0.35 14.30 1.03
N PHE A 498 0.28 15.37 1.51
CA PHE A 498 1.45 15.27 2.38
C PHE A 498 1.09 14.71 3.76
N SER A 499 -0.02 15.16 4.36
CA SER A 499 -0.54 14.62 5.63
C SER A 499 -0.83 13.12 5.55
N GLN A 500 -1.35 12.66 4.40
CA GLN A 500 -1.61 11.26 4.13
C GLN A 500 -0.31 10.45 3.94
N ALA A 501 0.68 10.99 3.20
CA ALA A 501 2.00 10.37 3.06
C ALA A 501 2.67 10.13 4.41
N ILE A 502 2.68 11.16 5.29
CA ILE A 502 3.25 11.04 6.63
C ILE A 502 2.50 9.99 7.46
N LYS A 503 1.16 9.99 7.44
CA LYS A 503 0.33 8.99 8.14
C LYS A 503 0.70 7.57 7.73
N ILE A 504 0.82 7.31 6.42
CA ILE A 504 1.15 5.98 5.89
C ILE A 504 2.56 5.56 6.34
N ILE A 505 3.54 6.46 6.27
CA ILE A 505 4.92 6.19 6.70
C ILE A 505 4.97 5.85 8.19
N MET A 506 4.36 6.68 9.05
CA MET A 506 4.32 6.46 10.50
C MET A 506 3.72 5.10 10.87
N ASN A 507 2.57 4.75 10.29
CA ASN A 507 1.91 3.47 10.54
C ASN A 507 2.77 2.28 10.08
N SER A 508 3.59 2.47 9.04
CA SER A 508 4.43 1.41 8.51
C SER A 508 5.67 1.11 9.37
N PHE A 509 6.20 2.08 10.14
CA PHE A 509 7.41 1.90 10.95
C PHE A 509 7.26 0.87 12.08
N TYR A 510 6.07 0.76 12.66
CA TYR A 510 5.77 -0.36 13.56
C TYR A 510 5.79 -1.70 12.81
N GLY A 511 5.09 -1.77 11.67
CA GLY A 511 4.91 -3.00 10.90
C GLY A 511 6.22 -3.59 10.39
N VAL A 512 7.20 -2.74 10.05
CA VAL A 512 8.52 -3.22 9.61
C VAL A 512 9.32 -3.88 10.72
N LEU A 513 9.21 -3.45 11.98
CA LEU A 513 9.93 -4.07 13.10
C LEU A 513 9.39 -5.46 13.46
N GLY A 514 8.13 -5.74 13.11
CA GLY A 514 7.49 -7.04 13.29
C GLY A 514 7.55 -7.95 12.05
N SER A 515 8.14 -7.49 10.94
CA SER A 515 8.22 -8.24 9.68
C SER A 515 9.59 -8.86 9.49
N SER A 516 9.65 -10.18 9.26
CA SER A 516 10.90 -10.89 8.95
C SER A 516 11.60 -10.40 7.68
N GLY A 517 10.89 -9.66 6.80
CA GLY A 517 11.47 -9.01 5.64
C GLY A 517 12.29 -7.75 5.97
N CYS A 518 12.34 -7.31 7.23
CA CYS A 518 13.15 -6.18 7.68
C CYS A 518 14.42 -6.67 8.38
N ARG A 519 15.58 -6.10 8.05
CA ARG A 519 16.85 -6.45 8.70
C ARG A 519 16.89 -6.08 10.18
N PHE A 520 16.16 -5.04 10.59
CA PHE A 520 16.04 -4.61 11.98
C PHE A 520 14.94 -5.36 12.75
N PHE A 521 14.40 -6.43 12.18
CA PHE A 521 13.43 -7.27 12.84
C PHE A 521 14.00 -7.88 14.13
N ASP A 522 13.28 -7.70 15.22
CA ASP A 522 13.51 -8.42 16.47
C ASP A 522 12.16 -8.59 17.18
N HIS A 523 11.84 -9.82 17.57
CA HIS A 523 10.60 -10.10 18.30
C HIS A 523 10.47 -9.30 19.60
N ARG A 524 11.58 -8.91 20.24
CA ARG A 524 11.60 -8.04 21.43
C ARG A 524 11.15 -6.63 21.12
N LEU A 525 11.44 -6.10 19.93
CA LEU A 525 10.95 -4.79 19.49
C LEU A 525 9.43 -4.83 19.32
N ALA A 526 8.94 -5.75 18.49
CA ALA A 526 7.52 -5.86 18.19
C ALA A 526 6.69 -6.24 19.43
N SER A 527 7.14 -7.22 20.22
CA SER A 527 6.45 -7.64 21.44
C SER A 527 6.46 -6.55 22.51
N SER A 528 7.52 -5.74 22.62
CA SER A 528 7.54 -4.62 23.58
C SER A 528 6.54 -3.53 23.23
N ILE A 529 6.20 -3.37 21.94
CA ILE A 529 5.15 -2.46 21.51
C ILE A 529 3.77 -3.08 21.79
N THR A 530 3.53 -4.28 21.28
CA THR A 530 2.17 -4.85 21.30
C THR A 530 1.74 -5.25 22.71
N MET A 531 2.61 -5.88 23.51
CA MET A 531 2.28 -6.26 24.89
C MET A 531 2.13 -5.03 25.78
N ARG A 532 2.88 -3.95 25.54
CA ARG A 532 2.64 -2.67 26.24
C ARG A 532 1.29 -2.08 25.88
N GLY A 533 0.87 -2.20 24.62
CA GLY A 533 -0.49 -1.86 24.21
C GLY A 533 -1.56 -2.66 24.97
N HIS A 534 -1.33 -3.97 25.20
CA HIS A 534 -2.26 -4.79 25.98
C HIS A 534 -2.39 -4.31 27.42
N GLU A 535 -1.26 -3.97 28.04
CA GLU A 535 -1.21 -3.43 29.41
C GLU A 535 -1.93 -2.08 29.47
N ILE A 536 -1.68 -1.18 28.52
CA ILE A 536 -2.33 0.13 28.43
C ILE A 536 -3.85 -0.03 28.34
N MET A 537 -4.35 -0.92 27.48
CA MET A 537 -5.78 -1.13 27.32
C MET A 537 -6.44 -1.72 28.58
N LYS A 538 -5.76 -2.66 29.27
CA LYS A 538 -6.27 -3.24 30.52
C LYS A 538 -6.32 -2.21 31.64
N LEU A 539 -5.26 -1.43 31.83
CA LEU A 539 -5.22 -0.38 32.84
C LEU A 539 -6.23 0.72 32.53
N THR A 540 -6.37 1.12 31.26
CA THR A 540 -7.38 2.11 30.84
C THR A 540 -8.80 1.64 31.18
N ARG A 541 -9.11 0.36 30.96
CA ARG A 541 -10.38 -0.24 31.40
C ARG A 541 -10.58 -0.10 32.90
N GLU A 542 -9.58 -0.49 33.71
CA GLU A 542 -9.66 -0.42 35.18
C GLU A 542 -9.88 1.02 35.67
N LEU A 543 -9.23 2.01 35.04
CA LEU A 543 -9.42 3.44 35.33
C LEU A 543 -10.86 3.91 35.05
N ILE A 544 -11.45 3.47 33.94
CA ILE A 544 -12.83 3.80 33.56
C ILE A 544 -13.83 3.12 34.51
N GLU A 545 -13.61 1.84 34.83
CA GLU A 545 -14.47 1.08 35.75
C GLU A 545 -14.39 1.66 37.18
N ALA A 546 -13.22 2.15 37.62
CA ALA A 546 -13.06 2.86 38.88
C ALA A 546 -13.84 4.18 38.97
N LYS A 547 -14.14 4.81 37.82
CA LYS A 547 -15.03 5.98 37.72
C LYS A 547 -16.52 5.61 37.69
N GLY A 548 -16.86 4.32 37.73
CA GLY A 548 -18.23 3.82 37.80
C GLY A 548 -18.88 3.53 36.45
N TYR A 549 -18.14 3.66 35.34
CA TYR A 549 -18.63 3.36 34.00
C TYR A 549 -18.31 1.93 33.59
N GLU A 550 -19.12 1.35 32.71
CA GLU A 550 -18.93 -0.02 32.26
C GLU A 550 -18.22 -0.06 30.92
N VAL A 551 -17.09 -0.76 30.86
CA VAL A 551 -16.43 -1.07 29.58
C VAL A 551 -17.03 -2.34 28.99
N ILE A 552 -17.60 -2.22 27.80
CA ILE A 552 -18.31 -3.32 27.11
C ILE A 552 -17.51 -3.97 25.99
N TYR A 553 -16.50 -3.28 25.45
CA TYR A 553 -15.63 -3.78 24.38
C TYR A 553 -14.34 -2.95 24.28
N GLY A 554 -13.34 -3.48 23.58
CA GLY A 554 -12.14 -2.76 23.19
C GLY A 554 -11.36 -3.50 22.09
N ASP A 555 -10.83 -2.75 21.12
CA ASP A 555 -10.07 -3.28 19.98
C ASP A 555 -8.80 -2.47 19.78
N THR A 556 -7.66 -3.09 20.09
CA THR A 556 -6.28 -2.61 19.87
C THR A 556 -5.92 -1.36 20.67
N ASP A 557 -6.57 -0.24 20.37
CA ASP A 557 -6.36 1.12 20.88
C ASP A 557 -7.66 1.82 21.32
N SER A 558 -8.82 1.22 21.06
CA SER A 558 -10.14 1.77 21.40
C SER A 558 -10.82 1.07 22.59
N THR A 559 -11.56 1.84 23.39
CA THR A 559 -12.37 1.37 24.52
C THR A 559 -13.81 1.85 24.39
N PHE A 560 -14.78 0.94 24.51
CA PHE A 560 -16.21 1.20 24.39
C PHE A 560 -16.84 1.25 25.78
N VAL A 561 -17.40 2.40 26.14
CA VAL A 561 -17.90 2.71 27.48
C VAL A 561 -19.41 2.88 27.44
N SER A 562 -20.14 1.97 28.07
CA SER A 562 -21.59 2.07 28.23
C SER A 562 -21.94 3.05 29.35
N LEU A 563 -22.82 3.99 29.03
CA LEU A 563 -23.41 4.91 29.99
C LEU A 563 -24.72 4.36 30.59
N LYS A 564 -25.08 3.11 30.27
CA LYS A 564 -26.25 2.32 30.74
C LYS A 564 -27.64 2.86 30.43
N LYS A 565 -27.78 4.16 30.16
CA LYS A 565 -29.02 4.84 29.78
C LYS A 565 -28.74 5.84 28.66
N ALA A 566 -29.80 6.27 27.97
CA ALA A 566 -29.72 7.36 27.01
C ALA A 566 -29.20 8.65 27.67
N HIS A 567 -28.25 9.30 27.00
CA HIS A 567 -27.70 10.60 27.33
C HIS A 567 -27.83 11.54 26.14
N SER A 568 -27.98 12.84 26.42
CA SER A 568 -27.90 13.86 25.37
C SER A 568 -26.47 13.90 24.80
N GLN A 569 -26.30 14.46 23.61
CA GLN A 569 -24.98 14.63 23.02
C GLN A 569 -24.05 15.46 23.90
N ASP A 570 -24.58 16.52 24.54
CA ASP A 570 -23.80 17.39 25.43
C ASP A 570 -23.35 16.67 26.70
N ASP A 571 -24.24 15.88 27.32
CA ASP A 571 -23.88 15.07 28.50
C ASP A 571 -22.84 14.01 28.16
N ALA A 572 -23.02 13.31 27.03
CA ALA A 572 -22.09 12.31 26.53
C ALA A 572 -20.70 12.92 26.24
N ASN A 573 -20.67 14.10 25.61
CA ASN A 573 -19.44 14.85 25.36
C ASN A 573 -18.74 15.26 26.67
N ALA A 574 -19.49 15.76 27.66
CA ALA A 574 -18.93 16.16 28.94
C ALA A 574 -18.28 14.96 29.67
N ILE A 575 -18.98 13.82 29.72
CA ILE A 575 -18.47 12.58 30.33
C ILE A 575 -17.22 12.07 29.59
N GLY A 576 -17.27 12.02 28.25
CA GLY A 576 -16.16 11.56 27.42
C GLY A 576 -14.91 12.41 27.64
N ASN A 577 -15.05 13.74 27.66
CA ASN A 577 -13.95 14.66 27.88
C ASN A 577 -13.37 14.57 29.30
N ASP A 578 -14.20 14.39 30.34
CA ASP A 578 -13.73 14.20 31.72
C ASP A 578 -12.92 12.90 31.86
N LEU A 579 -13.40 11.79 31.28
CA LEU A 579 -12.69 10.51 31.27
C LEU A 579 -11.34 10.63 30.56
N VAL A 580 -11.30 11.27 29.39
CA VAL A 580 -10.07 11.48 28.63
C VAL A 580 -9.05 12.31 29.42
N ALA A 581 -9.48 13.42 30.01
CA ALA A 581 -8.61 14.29 30.81
C ALA A 581 -8.01 13.53 32.01
N TYR A 582 -8.84 12.76 32.71
CA TYR A 582 -8.43 11.92 33.83
C TYR A 582 -7.42 10.85 33.42
N ILE A 583 -7.69 10.09 32.35
CA ILE A 583 -6.84 8.99 31.87
C ILE A 583 -5.48 9.51 31.40
N ASN A 584 -5.46 10.62 30.63
CA ASN A 584 -4.21 11.22 30.14
C ASN A 584 -3.33 11.76 31.28
N LEU A 585 -3.95 12.39 32.29
CA LEU A 585 -3.23 12.84 33.49
C LEU A 585 -2.63 11.65 34.23
N TRP A 586 -3.42 10.59 34.45
CA TRP A 586 -2.96 9.38 35.12
C TRP A 586 -1.77 8.75 34.41
N TRP A 587 -1.82 8.59 33.08
CA TRP A 587 -0.69 8.04 32.32
C TRP A 587 0.56 8.92 32.40
N THR A 588 0.38 10.24 32.41
CA THR A 588 1.50 11.19 32.57
C THR A 588 2.19 11.01 33.91
N GLU A 589 1.43 10.91 34.99
CA GLU A 589 1.95 10.71 36.34
C GLU A 589 2.55 9.32 36.51
N HIS A 590 1.85 8.27 36.05
CA HIS A 590 2.30 6.89 36.13
C HIS A 590 3.64 6.67 35.39
N LEU A 591 3.79 7.17 34.16
CA LEU A 591 5.05 7.02 33.41
C LEU A 591 6.21 7.77 34.07
N ARG A 592 5.94 8.95 34.64
CA ARG A 592 6.95 9.72 35.38
C ARG A 592 7.37 8.97 36.64
N ASP A 593 6.40 8.52 37.44
CA ASP A 593 6.66 8.00 38.78
C ASP A 593 7.17 6.56 38.73
N GLU A 594 6.63 5.69 37.87
CA GLU A 594 7.04 4.29 37.74
C GLU A 594 8.25 4.08 36.83
N TYR A 595 8.39 4.88 35.77
CA TYR A 595 9.44 4.66 34.76
C TYR A 595 10.45 5.79 34.63
N GLY A 596 10.20 6.97 35.22
CA GLY A 596 11.00 8.16 34.96
C GLY A 596 10.93 8.59 33.49
N LEU A 597 9.75 8.48 32.87
CA LEU A 597 9.53 8.74 31.44
C LEU A 597 8.49 9.83 31.23
N THR A 598 8.58 10.51 30.09
CA THR A 598 7.54 11.43 29.62
C THR A 598 6.52 10.64 28.80
N SER A 599 5.25 10.74 29.19
CA SER A 599 4.17 10.14 28.40
C SER A 599 3.98 10.89 27.09
N ALA A 600 3.93 10.14 26.00
CA ALA A 600 3.39 10.57 24.72
C ALA A 600 2.03 9.92 24.42
N LEU A 601 1.46 9.18 25.40
CA LEU A 601 0.14 8.55 25.28
C LEU A 601 -0.93 9.63 25.36
N GLU A 602 -1.87 9.59 24.42
CA GLU A 602 -2.98 10.53 24.31
C GLU A 602 -4.21 9.73 23.90
N ILE A 603 -5.13 9.50 24.84
CA ILE A 603 -6.48 9.00 24.52
C ILE A 603 -7.35 10.20 24.11
N GLU A 604 -8.16 10.02 23.09
CA GLU A 604 -9.10 11.00 22.55
C GLU A 604 -10.53 10.46 22.66
N TYR A 605 -11.51 11.37 22.80
CA TYR A 605 -12.92 11.02 22.72
C TYR A 605 -13.34 11.09 21.24
N GLU A 606 -13.66 9.94 20.65
CA GLU A 606 -13.88 9.83 19.20
C GLU A 606 -15.37 9.91 18.84
N THR A 607 -16.22 9.17 19.54
CA THR A 607 -17.62 8.98 19.10
C THR A 607 -18.55 8.73 20.28
N HIS A 608 -19.75 9.30 20.21
CA HIS A 608 -20.91 8.88 20.98
C HIS A 608 -21.90 8.18 20.05
N TYR A 609 -22.14 6.91 20.31
CA TYR A 609 -23.25 6.16 19.75
C TYR A 609 -24.45 6.34 20.68
N HIS A 610 -25.56 6.91 20.20
CA HIS A 610 -26.78 7.02 21.01
C HIS A 610 -27.64 5.75 20.95
N LYS A 611 -27.37 4.86 19.99
CA LYS A 611 -27.75 3.44 20.00
C LYS A 611 -26.59 2.59 19.52
N PHE A 612 -26.36 1.44 20.13
CA PHE A 612 -25.23 0.58 19.80
C PHE A 612 -25.57 -0.91 19.92
N LEU A 613 -25.16 -1.69 18.93
CA LEU A 613 -25.28 -3.15 18.93
C LEU A 613 -23.90 -3.79 19.02
N MET A 614 -23.72 -4.59 20.07
CA MET A 614 -22.67 -5.60 20.13
C MET A 614 -23.28 -6.99 19.92
N PRO A 615 -23.10 -7.62 18.74
CA PRO A 615 -23.68 -8.92 18.45
C PRO A 615 -22.96 -10.05 19.18
N THR A 616 -23.59 -11.23 19.24
CA THR A 616 -22.94 -12.47 19.65
C THR A 616 -22.15 -13.12 18.49
N ILE A 617 -21.32 -14.11 18.81
CA ILE A 617 -20.83 -15.07 17.84
C ILE A 617 -22.03 -15.94 17.40
N ARG A 618 -22.18 -16.16 16.10
CA ARG A 618 -23.32 -16.92 15.56
C ARG A 618 -23.46 -18.28 16.25
N GLY A 619 -24.64 -18.53 16.82
CA GLY A 619 -24.97 -19.76 17.53
C GLY A 619 -24.31 -19.91 18.91
N GLN A 620 -23.77 -18.84 19.48
CA GLN A 620 -23.19 -18.81 20.83
C GLN A 620 -23.68 -17.59 21.61
N GLU A 621 -23.59 -17.64 22.94
CA GLU A 621 -23.88 -16.47 23.80
C GLU A 621 -22.66 -15.53 23.92
N THR A 622 -21.48 -15.99 23.54
CA THR A 622 -20.23 -15.22 23.58
C THR A 622 -20.31 -14.00 22.66
N GLY A 623 -19.86 -12.85 23.15
CA GLY A 623 -19.78 -11.62 22.36
C GLY A 623 -18.86 -11.72 21.14
N SER A 624 -19.25 -11.08 20.05
CA SER A 624 -18.46 -10.99 18.82
C SER A 624 -17.29 -10.02 18.97
N LYS A 625 -16.21 -10.25 18.21
CA LYS A 625 -15.07 -9.34 18.11
C LYS A 625 -15.01 -8.73 16.73
N LYS A 626 -14.62 -7.45 16.65
CA LYS A 626 -14.47 -6.67 15.41
C LYS A 626 -15.76 -6.56 14.59
N ARG A 627 -16.91 -6.74 15.23
CA ARG A 627 -18.24 -6.76 14.60
C ARG A 627 -19.20 -5.98 15.47
N TYR A 628 -19.67 -4.84 15.01
CA TYR A 628 -20.64 -4.00 15.73
C TYR A 628 -21.32 -3.02 14.78
N ALA A 629 -22.45 -2.47 15.22
CA ALA A 629 -23.13 -1.37 14.56
C ALA A 629 -23.54 -0.33 15.60
N GLY A 630 -23.61 0.95 15.22
CA GLY A 630 -24.18 1.96 16.10
C GLY A 630 -24.63 3.19 15.34
N LEU A 631 -25.57 3.91 15.93
CA LEU A 631 -26.19 5.11 15.41
C LEU A 631 -25.48 6.34 15.98
N VAL A 632 -25.07 7.27 15.11
CA VAL A 632 -24.33 8.49 15.48
C VAL A 632 -24.92 9.72 14.83
N TRP A 633 -24.68 10.88 15.43
CA TRP A 633 -24.92 12.18 14.81
C TRP A 633 -23.66 12.67 14.06
N ARG A 634 -23.83 13.05 12.78
CA ARG A 634 -22.83 13.76 11.98
C ARG A 634 -23.40 15.10 11.54
N GLY A 635 -23.12 16.14 12.31
CA GLY A 635 -23.86 17.39 12.21
C GLY A 635 -25.33 17.13 12.52
N ASP A 636 -26.23 17.59 11.65
CA ASP A 636 -27.68 17.43 11.82
C ASP A 636 -28.24 16.12 11.24
N LYS A 637 -27.36 15.25 10.71
CA LYS A 637 -27.76 13.97 10.10
C LYS A 637 -27.39 12.80 10.99
N GLU A 638 -28.31 11.88 11.09
CA GLU A 638 -28.09 10.62 11.75
C GLU A 638 -27.58 9.57 10.76
N GLU A 639 -26.61 8.75 11.18
CA GLU A 639 -25.99 7.72 10.35
C GLU A 639 -25.70 6.46 11.17
N ILE A 640 -25.91 5.28 10.57
CA ILE A 640 -25.44 4.01 11.15
C ILE A 640 -24.02 3.71 10.67
N VAL A 641 -23.13 3.51 11.63
CA VAL A 641 -21.78 3.01 11.39
C VAL A 641 -21.74 1.50 11.56
N PHE A 642 -21.37 0.77 10.51
CA PHE A 642 -21.13 -0.67 10.54
C PHE A 642 -19.64 -0.99 10.56
N LYS A 643 -19.22 -1.93 11.42
CA LYS A 643 -17.83 -2.43 11.45
C LYS A 643 -17.84 -3.95 11.44
N GLY A 644 -17.16 -4.55 10.46
CA GLY A 644 -16.98 -6.00 10.29
C GLY A 644 -18.24 -6.84 10.04
N LEU A 645 -19.42 -6.23 10.11
CA LEU A 645 -20.70 -6.81 9.74
C LEU A 645 -20.83 -6.98 8.22
N GLU A 646 -21.82 -7.74 7.81
CA GLU A 646 -22.08 -8.19 6.44
C GLU A 646 -22.20 -7.02 5.44
N THR A 647 -22.83 -5.91 5.84
CA THR A 647 -22.96 -4.67 5.06
C THR A 647 -21.62 -4.14 4.51
N VAL A 648 -20.53 -4.26 5.27
CA VAL A 648 -19.22 -3.72 4.89
C VAL A 648 -18.26 -4.80 4.34
N ARG A 649 -18.79 -6.00 4.07
CA ARG A 649 -18.01 -7.13 3.56
C ARG A 649 -18.31 -7.37 2.09
N THR A 650 -17.26 -7.30 1.26
CA THR A 650 -17.35 -7.49 -0.19
C THR A 650 -17.69 -8.92 -0.62
N ASP A 651 -17.61 -9.90 0.30
CA ASP A 651 -17.91 -11.31 0.04
C ASP A 651 -19.36 -11.70 0.37
N TRP A 652 -20.19 -10.74 0.78
CA TRP A 652 -21.64 -10.87 0.98
C TRP A 652 -22.42 -10.24 -0.18
N THR A 653 -23.65 -10.69 -0.40
CA THR A 653 -24.48 -10.20 -1.51
C THR A 653 -25.08 -8.82 -1.20
N PRO A 654 -25.30 -7.97 -2.22
CA PRO A 654 -26.06 -6.72 -2.05
C PRO A 654 -27.41 -6.92 -1.35
N LEU A 655 -28.09 -8.05 -1.59
CA LEU A 655 -29.32 -8.44 -0.88
C LEU A 655 -29.15 -8.39 0.64
N ALA A 656 -28.13 -9.07 1.17
CA ALA A 656 -27.88 -9.11 2.61
C ALA A 656 -27.49 -7.74 3.17
N GLN A 657 -26.72 -6.97 2.39
CA GLN A 657 -26.21 -5.66 2.79
C GLN A 657 -27.36 -4.66 2.95
N HIS A 658 -28.27 -4.60 1.97
CA HIS A 658 -29.46 -3.74 2.01
C HIS A 658 -30.42 -4.17 3.12
N PHE A 659 -30.66 -5.49 3.25
CA PHE A 659 -31.51 -6.02 4.32
C PHE A 659 -30.98 -5.66 5.71
N GLN A 660 -29.67 -5.81 5.94
CA GLN A 660 -29.03 -5.45 7.22
C GLN A 660 -29.16 -3.96 7.53
N GLN A 661 -28.94 -3.08 6.55
CA GLN A 661 -29.04 -1.63 6.74
C GLN A 661 -30.44 -1.21 7.18
N SER A 662 -31.47 -1.62 6.45
CA SER A 662 -32.85 -1.25 6.74
C SER A 662 -33.34 -1.87 8.05
N LEU A 663 -33.05 -3.15 8.30
CA LEU A 663 -33.44 -3.81 9.54
C LEU A 663 -32.82 -3.12 10.77
N TYR A 664 -31.52 -2.78 10.70
CA TYR A 664 -30.83 -2.13 11.82
C TYR A 664 -31.33 -0.71 12.03
N GLN A 665 -31.66 0.02 10.95
CA GLN A 665 -32.32 1.33 11.04
C GLN A 665 -33.64 1.22 11.81
N MET A 666 -34.50 0.28 11.45
CA MET A 666 -35.80 0.09 12.12
C MET A 666 -35.62 -0.28 13.59
N VAL A 667 -34.72 -1.22 13.90
CA VAL A 667 -34.47 -1.64 15.29
C VAL A 667 -33.90 -0.50 16.13
N PHE A 668 -32.94 0.28 15.62
CA PHE A 668 -32.40 1.41 16.38
C PHE A 668 -33.40 2.54 16.61
N HIS A 669 -34.48 2.59 15.83
CA HIS A 669 -35.59 3.54 15.98
C HIS A 669 -36.79 2.95 16.72
N ASP A 670 -36.64 1.78 17.35
CA ASP A 670 -37.70 1.10 18.08
C ASP A 670 -38.97 0.87 17.21
N GLN A 671 -38.80 0.69 15.89
CA GLN A 671 -39.87 0.43 14.93
C GLN A 671 -40.21 -1.07 14.84
N ASP A 672 -41.44 -1.38 14.44
CA ASP A 672 -41.84 -2.77 14.20
C ASP A 672 -41.25 -3.31 12.89
N VAL A 673 -40.60 -4.47 12.97
CA VAL A 673 -39.81 -5.05 11.88
C VAL A 673 -40.50 -6.21 11.16
N ASP A 674 -41.62 -6.72 11.67
CA ASP A 674 -42.18 -8.01 11.25
C ASP A 674 -42.64 -7.98 9.80
N ASP A 675 -43.38 -6.95 9.41
CA ASP A 675 -43.87 -6.80 8.05
C ASP A 675 -42.73 -6.57 7.06
N TYR A 676 -41.70 -5.80 7.44
CA TYR A 676 -40.50 -5.61 6.61
C TYR A 676 -39.76 -6.93 6.38
N VAL A 677 -39.47 -7.69 7.45
CA VAL A 677 -38.75 -8.96 7.36
C VAL A 677 -39.55 -9.97 6.54
N ARG A 678 -40.87 -10.05 6.74
CA ARG A 678 -41.76 -10.95 6.01
C ARG A 678 -41.84 -10.58 4.53
N ASP A 679 -42.10 -9.31 4.20
CA ASP A 679 -42.17 -8.81 2.81
C ASP A 679 -40.85 -9.04 2.08
N TYR A 680 -39.72 -8.64 2.67
CA TYR A 680 -38.41 -8.78 2.03
C TYR A 680 -38.07 -10.25 1.74
N THR A 681 -38.44 -11.15 2.65
CA THR A 681 -38.31 -12.62 2.47
C THR A 681 -39.20 -13.12 1.33
N GLN A 682 -40.47 -12.70 1.27
CA GLN A 682 -41.41 -13.11 0.23
C GLN A 682 -41.00 -12.62 -1.16
N ARG A 683 -40.56 -11.36 -1.28
CA ARG A 683 -40.08 -10.78 -2.53
C ARG A 683 -38.77 -11.43 -3.01
N THR A 684 -37.91 -11.83 -2.08
CA THR A 684 -36.73 -12.65 -2.40
C THR A 684 -37.14 -14.01 -2.97
N LEU A 685 -38.12 -14.70 -2.35
CA LEU A 685 -38.65 -15.98 -2.85
C LEU A 685 -39.38 -15.84 -4.18
N ALA A 686 -39.96 -14.68 -4.47
CA ALA A 686 -40.64 -14.36 -5.72
C ALA A 686 -39.67 -14.00 -6.88
N GLY A 687 -38.36 -13.91 -6.62
CA GLY A 687 -37.35 -13.56 -7.64
C GLY A 687 -37.29 -12.08 -7.98
N GLU A 688 -37.87 -11.20 -7.15
CA GLU A 688 -37.86 -9.75 -7.40
C GLU A 688 -36.49 -9.10 -7.17
N PHE A 689 -35.55 -9.82 -6.55
CA PHE A 689 -34.23 -9.32 -6.17
C PHE A 689 -33.06 -10.07 -6.83
N ASP A 690 -33.28 -10.71 -7.97
CA ASP A 690 -32.26 -11.51 -8.68
C ASP A 690 -30.93 -10.79 -8.90
N ASP A 691 -30.98 -9.50 -9.27
CA ASP A 691 -29.80 -8.68 -9.51
C ASP A 691 -28.95 -8.44 -8.25
N LEU A 692 -29.53 -8.63 -7.07
CA LEU A 692 -28.87 -8.45 -5.76
C LEU A 692 -28.24 -9.74 -5.22
N LEU A 693 -28.35 -10.86 -5.93
CA LEU A 693 -27.94 -12.19 -5.44
C LEU A 693 -26.49 -12.56 -5.77
N ILE A 694 -25.77 -11.71 -6.48
CA ILE A 694 -24.41 -12.01 -6.98
C ILE A 694 -23.40 -11.98 -5.83
N TYR A 695 -22.72 -13.11 -5.61
CA TYR A 695 -21.51 -13.19 -4.79
C TYR A 695 -20.29 -12.78 -5.61
N ARG A 696 -19.34 -12.10 -4.96
CA ARG A 696 -18.04 -11.75 -5.55
C ARG A 696 -16.91 -12.19 -4.65
N LYS A 697 -15.97 -13.01 -5.18
CA LYS A 697 -14.87 -13.53 -4.34
C LYS A 697 -13.56 -13.71 -5.09
N ARG A 698 -12.46 -13.36 -4.41
CA ARG A 698 -11.11 -13.50 -4.94
C ARG A 698 -10.59 -14.94 -4.81
N LEU A 699 -10.02 -15.46 -5.89
CA LEU A 699 -9.18 -16.65 -5.91
C LEU A 699 -7.78 -16.24 -5.43
N ARG A 700 -7.39 -16.68 -4.23
CA ARG A 700 -6.11 -16.29 -3.61
C ARG A 700 -4.91 -17.14 -4.07
N ARG A 701 -5.19 -18.30 -4.67
CA ARG A 701 -4.23 -19.29 -5.19
C ARG A 701 -4.55 -19.61 -6.65
N ASN A 702 -3.63 -20.27 -7.33
CA ASN A 702 -3.89 -20.74 -8.69
C ASN A 702 -5.00 -21.81 -8.64
N LEU A 703 -5.79 -21.92 -9.71
CA LEU A 703 -6.99 -22.77 -9.70
C LEU A 703 -6.67 -24.26 -9.50
N ALA A 704 -5.50 -24.68 -9.97
CA ALA A 704 -4.96 -26.02 -9.81
C ALA A 704 -4.52 -26.34 -8.36
N ASP A 705 -4.23 -25.33 -7.54
CA ASP A 705 -3.72 -25.52 -6.17
C ASP A 705 -4.83 -25.91 -5.17
N TYR A 706 -6.09 -25.79 -5.57
CA TYR A 706 -7.25 -26.17 -4.75
C TYR A 706 -7.57 -27.66 -4.94
N GLN A 707 -6.87 -28.52 -4.19
CA GLN A 707 -6.99 -29.98 -4.32
C GLN A 707 -7.94 -30.63 -3.29
N LYS A 708 -7.85 -30.25 -2.01
CA LYS A 708 -8.58 -30.94 -0.92
C LYS A 708 -10.01 -30.44 -0.75
N ASN A 709 -10.16 -29.15 -0.43
CA ASN A 709 -11.45 -28.49 -0.32
C ASN A 709 -11.64 -27.63 -1.56
N ILE A 710 -12.80 -27.76 -2.21
CA ILE A 710 -13.19 -26.95 -3.37
C ILE A 710 -14.25 -25.95 -2.91
N PRO A 711 -13.87 -24.71 -2.59
CA PRO A 711 -14.82 -23.67 -2.23
C PRO A 711 -15.82 -23.37 -3.37
N PRO A 712 -17.00 -22.82 -3.06
CA PRO A 712 -18.01 -22.44 -4.06
C PRO A 712 -17.45 -21.57 -5.19
N GLN A 713 -16.64 -20.56 -4.86
CA GLN A 713 -16.04 -19.68 -5.87
C GLN A 713 -15.05 -20.42 -6.78
N VAL A 714 -14.36 -21.46 -6.28
CA VAL A 714 -13.45 -22.27 -7.09
C VAL A 714 -14.23 -23.18 -8.03
N ARG A 715 -15.36 -23.74 -7.57
CA ARG A 715 -16.28 -24.53 -8.40
C ARG A 715 -16.83 -23.67 -9.54
N ALA A 716 -17.35 -22.48 -9.24
CA ALA A 716 -17.86 -21.55 -10.24
C ALA A 716 -16.79 -21.14 -11.26
N ALA A 717 -15.57 -20.85 -10.79
CA ALA A 717 -14.45 -20.50 -11.67
C ALA A 717 -14.03 -21.65 -12.61
N ARG A 718 -14.06 -22.91 -12.13
CA ARG A 718 -13.80 -24.09 -12.97
C ARG A 718 -14.87 -24.24 -14.05
N LEU A 719 -16.14 -24.13 -13.69
CA LEU A 719 -17.25 -24.17 -14.63
C LEU A 719 -17.14 -23.05 -15.69
N ALA A 720 -16.76 -21.85 -15.28
CA ALA A 720 -16.54 -20.74 -16.20
C ALA A 720 -15.40 -21.02 -17.19
N ASP A 721 -14.27 -21.55 -16.72
CA ASP A 721 -13.15 -21.90 -17.59
C ASP A 721 -13.47 -23.08 -18.53
N GLU A 722 -14.25 -24.07 -18.08
CA GLU A 722 -14.77 -25.13 -18.94
C GLU A 722 -15.71 -24.61 -20.02
N MET A 723 -16.60 -23.67 -19.67
CA MET A 723 -17.52 -23.05 -20.62
C MET A 723 -16.76 -22.18 -21.63
N ASN A 724 -15.78 -21.40 -21.17
CA ASN A 724 -14.90 -20.63 -22.03
C ASN A 724 -14.23 -21.53 -23.08
N LEU A 725 -13.66 -22.68 -22.66
CA LEU A 725 -13.08 -23.64 -23.60
C LEU A 725 -14.09 -24.17 -24.62
N LYS A 726 -15.31 -24.50 -24.19
CA LYS A 726 -16.39 -24.95 -25.09
C LYS A 726 -16.78 -23.88 -26.12
N LEU A 727 -16.73 -22.60 -25.72
CA LEU A 727 -17.00 -21.45 -26.58
C LEU A 727 -15.79 -20.98 -27.40
N GLY A 728 -14.65 -21.70 -27.33
CA GLY A 728 -13.41 -21.31 -28.00
C GLY A 728 -12.73 -20.07 -27.40
N ARG A 729 -13.12 -19.68 -26.18
CA ARG A 729 -12.59 -18.54 -25.43
C ARG A 729 -11.41 -18.95 -24.55
N PRO A 730 -10.44 -18.05 -24.28
CA PRO A 730 -9.35 -18.33 -23.36
C PRO A 730 -9.87 -18.53 -21.93
N ARG A 731 -9.18 -19.38 -21.17
CA ARG A 731 -9.41 -19.54 -19.73
C ARG A 731 -9.02 -18.27 -18.98
N GLN A 732 -9.80 -17.89 -17.98
CA GLN A 732 -9.69 -16.64 -17.23
C GLN A 732 -9.11 -16.83 -15.83
N TYR A 733 -9.43 -17.95 -15.14
CA TYR A 733 -9.26 -18.04 -13.68
C TYR A 733 -8.07 -18.88 -13.22
N GLN A 734 -7.21 -19.32 -14.15
CA GLN A 734 -6.10 -20.24 -13.86
C GLN A 734 -5.09 -19.67 -12.86
N ASN A 735 -4.78 -18.38 -12.98
CA ASN A 735 -3.69 -17.70 -12.24
C ASN A 735 -4.23 -16.64 -11.28
N LYS A 736 -5.14 -17.06 -10.37
CA LYS A 736 -5.89 -16.18 -9.47
C LYS A 736 -6.91 -15.33 -10.25
N GLY A 737 -7.61 -14.43 -9.56
CA GLY A 737 -8.64 -13.57 -10.15
C GLY A 737 -9.79 -13.31 -9.19
N THR A 738 -10.84 -12.65 -9.66
CA THR A 738 -12.09 -12.47 -8.93
C THR A 738 -13.22 -13.05 -9.76
N ILE A 739 -14.05 -13.90 -9.17
CA ILE A 739 -15.19 -14.54 -9.82
C ILE A 739 -16.49 -13.99 -9.24
N GLU A 740 -17.45 -13.74 -10.12
CA GLU A 740 -18.84 -13.43 -9.76
C GLU A 740 -19.71 -14.65 -10.04
N TYR A 741 -20.49 -15.05 -9.04
CA TYR A 741 -21.24 -16.30 -9.07
C TYR A 741 -22.53 -16.19 -8.26
N VAL A 742 -23.49 -17.06 -8.58
CA VAL A 742 -24.75 -17.21 -7.85
C VAL A 742 -24.89 -18.64 -7.37
N PHE A 743 -25.63 -18.85 -6.29
CA PHE A 743 -26.10 -20.18 -5.90
C PHE A 743 -27.39 -20.53 -6.64
N THR A 744 -27.36 -21.67 -7.33
CA THR A 744 -28.48 -22.30 -8.02
C THR A 744 -28.83 -23.60 -7.32
N VAL A 745 -29.92 -24.24 -7.75
CA VAL A 745 -30.30 -25.58 -7.27
C VAL A 745 -29.22 -26.65 -7.52
N SER A 746 -28.29 -26.39 -8.44
CA SER A 746 -27.14 -27.26 -8.75
C SER A 746 -25.86 -26.89 -7.99
N GLY A 747 -25.92 -25.84 -7.15
CA GLY A 747 -24.80 -25.27 -6.40
C GLY A 747 -24.28 -23.96 -7.00
N ALA A 748 -23.04 -23.60 -6.69
CA ALA A 748 -22.46 -22.34 -7.17
C ALA A 748 -22.12 -22.39 -8.67
N GLU A 749 -22.72 -21.46 -9.44
CA GLU A 749 -22.50 -21.29 -10.88
C GLU A 749 -22.01 -19.87 -11.19
N PRO A 750 -21.11 -19.70 -12.17
CA PRO A 750 -20.64 -18.38 -12.59
C PRO A 750 -21.81 -17.55 -13.14
N SER A 751 -21.88 -16.27 -12.75
CA SER A 751 -23.03 -15.41 -13.10
C SER A 751 -23.22 -15.29 -14.62
N GLU A 752 -22.12 -15.21 -15.37
CA GLU A 752 -22.12 -15.08 -16.84
C GLU A 752 -22.62 -16.34 -17.57
N TYR A 753 -22.38 -17.53 -17.00
CA TYR A 753 -22.73 -18.82 -17.62
C TYR A 753 -23.71 -19.63 -16.79
N ARG A 754 -24.64 -18.94 -16.10
CA ARG A 754 -25.69 -19.57 -15.31
C ARG A 754 -26.58 -20.44 -16.20
N GLN A 755 -26.84 -21.68 -15.77
CA GLN A 755 -27.67 -22.64 -16.48
C GLN A 755 -28.87 -23.10 -15.66
N SER A 756 -28.71 -23.18 -14.33
CA SER A 756 -29.75 -23.67 -13.43
C SER A 756 -30.57 -22.51 -12.81
N PRO A 757 -31.83 -22.77 -12.40
CA PRO A 757 -32.61 -21.78 -11.66
C PRO A 757 -31.97 -21.48 -10.30
N ILE A 758 -32.17 -20.25 -9.83
CA ILE A 758 -31.64 -19.77 -8.55
C ILE A 758 -32.25 -20.56 -7.38
N ASP A 759 -31.43 -20.91 -6.39
CA ASP A 759 -31.90 -21.49 -5.14
C ASP A 759 -32.22 -20.37 -4.16
N TYR A 760 -33.46 -19.87 -4.16
CA TYR A 760 -33.85 -18.76 -3.27
C TYR A 760 -33.75 -19.13 -1.79
N ASN A 761 -34.01 -20.38 -1.42
CA ASN A 761 -33.91 -20.84 -0.03
C ASN A 761 -32.47 -20.70 0.50
N HIS A 762 -31.46 -20.93 -0.34
CA HIS A 762 -30.08 -20.63 0.02
C HIS A 762 -29.90 -19.18 0.48
N TYR A 763 -30.50 -18.20 -0.21
CA TYR A 763 -30.36 -16.79 0.17
C TYR A 763 -31.16 -16.44 1.42
N ILE A 764 -32.31 -17.05 1.64
CA ILE A 764 -33.02 -16.91 2.92
C ILE A 764 -32.14 -17.43 4.06
N ASP A 765 -31.66 -18.68 3.96
CA ASP A 765 -30.94 -19.36 5.05
C ASP A 765 -29.52 -18.84 5.28
N LYS A 766 -28.83 -18.42 4.22
CA LYS A 766 -27.40 -18.08 4.26
C LYS A 766 -27.14 -16.59 4.13
N GLN A 767 -28.11 -15.79 3.67
CA GLN A 767 -27.95 -14.34 3.53
C GLN A 767 -28.88 -13.56 4.48
N LEU A 768 -30.20 -13.76 4.43
CA LEU A 768 -31.15 -12.97 5.24
C LEU A 768 -31.19 -13.40 6.70
N LYS A 769 -31.45 -14.68 6.97
CA LYS A 769 -31.57 -15.23 8.33
C LYS A 769 -30.36 -14.92 9.20
N PRO A 770 -29.10 -15.10 8.76
CA PRO A 770 -27.94 -14.79 9.60
C PRO A 770 -27.79 -13.31 9.94
N VAL A 771 -28.35 -12.41 9.14
CA VAL A 771 -28.39 -10.96 9.42
C VAL A 771 -29.45 -10.67 10.48
N ALA A 772 -30.65 -11.22 10.30
CA ALA A 772 -31.77 -11.06 11.22
C ALA A 772 -31.44 -11.63 12.62
N ASP A 773 -30.92 -12.86 12.68
CA ASP A 773 -30.50 -13.52 13.93
C ASP A 773 -29.37 -12.76 14.65
N GLY A 774 -28.67 -11.86 13.95
CA GLY A 774 -27.66 -11.00 14.54
C GLY A 774 -28.22 -9.85 15.38
N ILE A 775 -29.50 -9.51 15.24
CA ILE A 775 -30.11 -8.35 15.94
C ILE A 775 -31.49 -8.65 16.56
N LEU A 776 -32.34 -9.44 15.92
CA LEU A 776 -33.71 -9.71 16.40
C LEU A 776 -33.78 -10.31 17.81
N PRO A 777 -32.89 -11.23 18.23
CA PRO A 777 -32.95 -11.79 19.58
C PRO A 777 -32.82 -10.73 20.69
N PHE A 778 -32.15 -9.61 20.43
CA PHE A 778 -31.99 -8.52 21.40
C PHE A 778 -33.28 -7.71 21.63
N ILE A 779 -34.26 -7.84 20.73
CA ILE A 779 -35.60 -7.26 20.87
C ILE A 779 -36.68 -8.34 21.10
N GLY A 780 -36.27 -9.57 21.45
CA GLY A 780 -37.17 -10.68 21.76
C GLY A 780 -37.91 -11.28 20.56
N LYS A 781 -37.39 -11.08 19.34
CA LYS A 781 -37.97 -11.64 18.11
C LYS A 781 -37.03 -12.65 17.46
N TYR A 782 -37.58 -13.54 16.63
CA TYR A 782 -36.82 -14.55 15.91
C TYR A 782 -37.25 -14.60 14.44
N PHE A 783 -36.28 -14.76 13.54
CA PHE A 783 -36.53 -14.73 12.09
C PHE A 783 -37.53 -15.80 11.65
N ASP A 784 -37.39 -17.02 12.19
CA ASP A 784 -38.25 -18.15 11.85
C ASP A 784 -39.71 -17.92 12.28
N ASP A 785 -39.93 -17.24 13.40
CA ASP A 785 -41.29 -16.94 13.89
C ASP A 785 -41.99 -15.91 13.01
N ILE A 786 -41.27 -14.89 12.53
CA ILE A 786 -41.80 -13.84 11.67
C ILE A 786 -42.14 -14.37 10.27
N THR A 787 -41.30 -15.28 9.77
CA THR A 787 -41.38 -15.81 8.39
C THR A 787 -42.15 -17.12 8.29
N ALA A 788 -42.55 -17.72 9.42
CA ALA A 788 -43.42 -18.88 9.45
C ALA A 788 -44.71 -18.62 8.65
N PRO A 789 -45.20 -19.60 7.87
CA PRO A 789 -46.52 -19.49 7.26
C PRO A 789 -47.55 -19.29 8.37
N GLN A 790 -48.34 -18.21 8.32
CA GLN A 790 -49.47 -18.06 9.23
C GLN A 790 -50.36 -19.30 9.08
N LEU A 791 -50.35 -20.17 10.10
CA LEU A 791 -51.37 -21.20 10.25
C LEU A 791 -52.68 -20.46 10.46
N GLY A 792 -53.45 -20.31 9.39
CA GLY A 792 -54.80 -19.79 9.46
C GLY A 792 -55.59 -20.61 10.47
N LEU A 793 -55.99 -19.97 11.57
CA LEU A 793 -57.12 -20.39 12.37
C LEU A 793 -58.38 -20.16 11.51
N PHE A 794 -58.66 -21.09 10.60
CA PHE A 794 -59.95 -21.25 9.94
C PHE A 794 -60.32 -22.72 9.84
#